data_AF-A0A661RTK4-F1
#
_entry.id   AF-A0A661RTK4-F1
#
_cell.length_a   1.000
_cell.length_b   1.000
_cell.length_c   1.000
_cell.angle_alpha   90.00
_cell.angle_beta   90.00
_cell.angle_gamma   90.00
#
_symmetry.space_group_name_H-M   'P 1'
#
loop_
_entity.id
_entity.type
_entity.pdbx_description
1 polymer ?
#
loop_
_entity_poly.entity_id
_entity_poly.type
_entity_poly.pdbx_seq_one_letter_code
_entity_poly.pdbx_strand_id
1 'polypeptide(L)'
;MLPITRTGYFLFCGLVLLAFLVFSRPGLAGRWGLRVTDQPADLAPGHGARVTAVIPGGPADRAGLKAGDVITHSQGQKVREAEDFVSIVRSLPSGKNLSLTVVREGWKRDIILAPEVRPEMERTSSLAAVKDTSSRTPEEDLCIYGWLGVGVASLPEKKGAVIKTTGRTGFEVGDIIKAVDGVETPDANTFLKILRNTRPAQKVTFMIERHGRPKSVVAIMGKVPEDVCLRKRIYQAMTDGDLPRAKSLAMALLERYPDNASGYSDLGGILIEEGDLDAAKESLKRAIELAPKISAYKSNLGTIYLRENDFKEAERYFRLAVKDDPKDQVVWGNLGDLYRKQNRFSEAIDAYQRALELAPDYPLPYFRLGDIYFEGKKWKEAGKYYEKGLELDPKVQLAWMRVGETYQIRYMYSEAIAAFRKALEVGPPNVEVLLNLAIVLKNQQDYSGAKESCIKAIQIDPENSSVYHNLGTIYFEQKNWKKAKEYFELAVKYDQKIVPAWMQLGDTYSRLYEHSQAISAYQKAIEVASQEHRDFFGARIFYGLGWNLFREKRYAEAENALEKSLKFNPNNPDTMITLGTALAMQKKIAQAQKYWKRAVELDPGGETGQAARQNLSRAGLADALKGISGPVAGRADGLKATVAVGDFQVKAATAGQVIGDGLREMFMTALHNCGYFIVLERIDIKGLAAEQALSRSPMARRGSAIPGGLMDVADIMIYGVVTEFEAEASGSGMMMGMPQVPFSIGASQKEAHMAIDIRVVDVGTGRLLAVQRIPGRAISTQGTFGTTIPVGNFSMPASFSMFRNTPMEQAIRDCVKKATYYVVNNIPEDYFSHK
;
A
#
# COMPACT_ATOMS: atom_id res chain seq x y z
N MET A 1 23.52 -0.32 50.86
CA MET A 1 22.57 -1.00 51.76
C MET A 1 21.22 -1.05 51.06
N LEU A 2 20.80 -2.25 50.75
CA LEU A 2 19.49 -2.69 50.25
C LEU A 2 18.49 -2.74 51.47
N PRO A 3 17.16 -3.05 51.39
CA PRO A 3 16.18 -3.01 50.28
C PRO A 3 14.62 -3.01 50.61
N ILE A 4 13.76 -3.16 49.56
CA ILE A 4 12.40 -3.84 49.40
C ILE A 4 11.16 -3.25 50.14
N THR A 5 9.98 -2.97 49.54
CA THR A 5 9.03 -3.94 48.93
C THR A 5 7.82 -3.33 48.16
N ARG A 6 7.46 -4.00 47.03
CA ARG A 6 6.17 -4.11 46.30
C ARG A 6 5.47 -2.78 45.91
N THR A 7 5.28 -2.40 44.64
CA THR A 7 4.76 -3.16 43.49
C THR A 7 4.95 -2.30 42.22
N GLY A 8 5.64 -2.81 41.19
CA GLY A 8 5.80 -2.10 39.92
C GLY A 8 6.99 -2.56 39.10
N TYR A 9 6.92 -3.72 38.45
CA TYR A 9 7.85 -4.19 37.39
C TYR A 9 7.20 -5.38 36.66
N PHE A 10 6.48 -5.14 35.56
CA PHE A 10 6.21 -6.13 34.51
C PHE A 10 6.67 -5.63 33.12
N LEU A 11 7.47 -4.56 33.13
CA LEU A 11 8.08 -3.91 31.99
C LEU A 11 9.52 -3.58 32.39
N PHE A 12 10.38 -4.61 32.43
CA PHE A 12 11.84 -4.56 32.23
C PHE A 12 12.42 -5.93 32.61
N CYS A 13 12.54 -6.80 31.61
CA CYS A 13 13.57 -7.85 31.57
C CYS A 13 14.10 -7.87 30.13
N GLY A 14 14.70 -6.75 29.73
CA GLY A 14 15.94 -6.87 28.96
C GLY A 14 17.00 -7.51 29.88
N LEU A 15 17.90 -8.30 29.28
CA LEU A 15 19.08 -8.97 29.87
C LEU A 15 19.02 -10.49 30.09
N VAL A 16 18.52 -11.26 29.11
CA VAL A 16 19.05 -12.63 28.86
C VAL A 16 19.30 -12.96 27.37
N LEU A 17 18.70 -12.26 26.40
CA LEU A 17 19.02 -12.48 24.96
C LEU A 17 19.88 -11.40 24.32
N LEU A 18 20.61 -10.65 25.15
CA LEU A 18 21.68 -9.71 24.74
C LEU A 18 23.00 -10.00 25.47
N ALA A 19 23.15 -11.24 25.97
CA ALA A 19 24.38 -11.77 26.56
C ALA A 19 24.78 -13.16 26.01
N PHE A 20 24.38 -13.47 24.76
CA PHE A 20 24.93 -14.60 23.99
C PHE A 20 25.43 -14.18 22.59
N LEU A 21 25.65 -12.87 22.38
CA LEU A 21 26.18 -12.31 21.13
C LEU A 21 27.53 -11.61 21.26
N VAL A 22 28.19 -11.71 22.43
CA VAL A 22 29.59 -11.29 22.61
C VAL A 22 30.30 -12.33 23.46
N PHE A 23 30.57 -13.51 22.87
CA PHE A 23 31.76 -14.37 23.08
C PHE A 23 31.56 -15.69 22.32
N SER A 24 31.48 -15.60 20.99
CA SER A 24 32.02 -16.65 20.12
C SER A 24 32.59 -15.94 18.91
N ARG A 25 33.91 -15.87 18.85
CA ARG A 25 34.67 -15.32 17.70
C ARG A 25 34.10 -15.87 16.38
N PRO A 26 34.13 -15.12 15.26
CA PRO A 26 33.65 -15.61 13.96
C PRO A 26 34.48 -16.84 13.58
N GLY A 27 33.87 -18.01 13.76
CA GLY A 27 34.57 -19.29 13.72
C GLY A 27 33.84 -20.35 12.92
N LEU A 28 32.94 -19.93 12.04
CA LEU A 28 32.16 -20.82 11.18
C LEU A 28 32.80 -20.85 9.79
N ALA A 29 32.65 -21.96 9.07
CA ALA A 29 33.24 -22.24 7.74
C ALA A 29 32.71 -21.31 6.63
N GLY A 30 32.75 -20.00 6.83
CA GLY A 30 32.17 -18.97 5.98
C GLY A 30 32.80 -18.92 4.59
N ARG A 31 34.06 -19.34 4.45
CA ARG A 31 34.74 -19.52 3.14
C ARG A 31 34.09 -20.58 2.25
N TRP A 32 33.28 -21.47 2.82
CA TRP A 32 32.54 -22.51 2.11
C TRP A 32 31.02 -22.37 2.25
N GLY A 33 30.53 -21.29 2.89
CA GLY A 33 29.11 -21.00 3.03
C GLY A 33 28.35 -21.93 3.96
N LEU A 34 29.00 -22.46 5.01
CA LEU A 34 28.43 -23.48 5.92
C LEU A 34 28.30 -23.03 7.36
N ARG A 35 27.18 -23.40 7.98
CA ARG A 35 26.96 -23.34 9.42
C ARG A 35 26.63 -24.73 9.97
N VAL A 36 27.29 -25.10 11.06
CA VAL A 36 27.06 -26.39 11.75
C VAL A 36 26.82 -26.18 13.24
N THR A 37 26.14 -27.12 13.87
CA THR A 37 25.97 -27.26 15.33
C THR A 37 26.11 -28.72 15.73
N ASP A 38 26.17 -29.00 17.02
CA ASP A 38 26.08 -30.36 17.52
C ASP A 38 24.73 -31.00 17.18
N GLN A 39 24.73 -32.31 17.01
CA GLN A 39 23.52 -33.09 16.80
C GLN A 39 22.72 -33.17 18.12
N PRO A 40 21.38 -32.98 18.10
CA PRO A 40 20.55 -33.14 19.31
C PRO A 40 20.68 -34.55 19.90
N ALA A 41 20.70 -34.65 21.24
CA ALA A 41 21.02 -35.86 22.02
C ALA A 41 20.03 -37.04 21.81
N ASP A 42 18.87 -36.74 21.26
CA ASP A 42 17.71 -37.61 21.01
C ASP A 42 17.83 -38.48 19.74
N LEU A 43 18.89 -38.30 18.94
CA LEU A 43 19.18 -39.10 17.73
C LEU A 43 20.56 -39.77 17.83
N ALA A 44 20.69 -40.82 18.67
CA ALA A 44 21.88 -41.66 18.91
C ALA A 44 23.19 -40.90 19.29
N PRO A 45 24.01 -41.42 20.22
CA PRO A 45 25.11 -40.63 20.79
C PRO A 45 26.25 -40.35 19.79
N GLY A 46 26.47 -39.06 19.52
CA GLY A 46 27.81 -38.45 19.35
C GLY A 46 28.62 -38.75 18.08
N HIS A 47 28.01 -38.75 16.88
CA HIS A 47 28.75 -39.02 15.65
C HIS A 47 28.45 -38.03 14.52
N GLY A 48 28.81 -36.75 14.70
CA GLY A 48 28.96 -35.79 13.61
C GLY A 48 28.43 -34.39 13.86
N ALA A 49 28.85 -33.43 13.02
CA ALA A 49 28.40 -32.05 13.06
C ALA A 49 27.19 -31.84 12.15
N ARG A 50 26.06 -31.36 12.67
CA ARG A 50 24.83 -31.14 11.91
C ARG A 50 24.87 -29.79 11.20
N VAL A 51 24.62 -29.78 9.89
CA VAL A 51 24.49 -28.56 9.08
C VAL A 51 23.18 -27.87 9.42
N THR A 52 23.26 -26.63 9.91
CA THR A 52 22.10 -25.81 10.29
C THR A 52 21.74 -24.76 9.26
N ALA A 53 22.72 -24.29 8.48
CA ALA A 53 22.47 -23.38 7.38
C ALA A 53 23.52 -23.56 6.27
N VAL A 54 23.06 -23.40 5.03
CA VAL A 54 23.88 -23.36 3.83
C VAL A 54 23.55 -22.05 3.12
N ILE A 55 24.58 -21.27 2.77
CA ILE A 55 24.39 -19.99 2.08
C ILE A 55 24.02 -20.26 0.61
N PRO A 56 22.85 -19.78 0.13
CA PRO A 56 22.42 -19.99 -1.25
C PRO A 56 23.44 -19.47 -2.26
N GLY A 57 23.73 -20.27 -3.29
CA GLY A 57 24.72 -19.97 -4.31
C GLY A 57 26.18 -20.11 -3.88
N GLY A 58 26.48 -20.37 -2.59
CA GLY A 58 27.84 -20.56 -2.07
C GLY A 58 28.44 -21.95 -2.36
N PRO A 59 29.72 -22.21 -2.04
CA PRO A 59 30.39 -23.47 -2.35
C PRO A 59 29.67 -24.73 -1.86
N ALA A 60 29.10 -24.70 -0.65
CA ALA A 60 28.37 -25.83 -0.10
C ALA A 60 26.98 -26.05 -0.73
N ASP A 61 26.29 -24.99 -1.14
CA ASP A 61 25.02 -25.08 -1.87
C ASP A 61 25.25 -25.66 -3.27
N ARG A 62 26.29 -25.18 -3.98
CA ARG A 62 26.71 -25.71 -5.28
C ARG A 62 27.12 -27.19 -5.22
N ALA A 63 27.63 -27.63 -4.07
CA ALA A 63 27.97 -29.02 -3.81
C ALA A 63 26.79 -29.87 -3.27
N GLY A 64 25.60 -29.26 -3.15
CA GLY A 64 24.36 -29.93 -2.79
C GLY A 64 24.21 -30.29 -1.31
N LEU A 65 24.93 -29.61 -0.40
CA LEU A 65 24.66 -29.71 1.04
C LEU A 65 23.34 -29.02 1.37
N LYS A 66 22.61 -29.55 2.34
CA LYS A 66 21.37 -28.97 2.84
C LYS A 66 21.36 -28.90 4.36
N ALA A 67 20.53 -28.02 4.92
CA ALA A 67 20.25 -28.05 6.35
C ALA A 67 19.68 -29.42 6.75
N GLY A 68 20.19 -29.99 7.85
CA GLY A 68 19.89 -31.35 8.31
C GLY A 68 20.95 -32.40 7.97
N ASP A 69 21.89 -32.11 7.06
CA ASP A 69 23.03 -32.99 6.77
C ASP A 69 23.93 -33.19 7.99
N VAL A 70 24.47 -34.40 8.18
CA VAL A 70 25.41 -34.70 9.29
C VAL A 70 26.81 -34.98 8.73
N ILE A 71 27.80 -34.18 9.12
CA ILE A 71 29.20 -34.33 8.73
C ILE A 71 29.88 -35.31 9.71
N THR A 72 30.31 -36.46 9.20
CA THR A 72 30.94 -37.52 10.02
C THR A 72 32.46 -37.54 9.89
N HIS A 73 33.01 -37.05 8.78
CA HIS A 73 34.46 -36.87 8.60
C HIS A 73 34.75 -35.56 7.85
N SER A 74 35.89 -34.95 8.15
CA SER A 74 36.43 -33.75 7.48
C SER A 74 37.93 -33.92 7.29
N GLN A 75 38.43 -33.72 6.07
CA GLN A 75 39.82 -34.02 5.68
C GLN A 75 40.29 -35.43 6.08
N GLY A 76 39.39 -36.42 5.98
CA GLY A 76 39.67 -37.80 6.38
C GLY A 76 39.69 -38.04 7.90
N GLN A 77 39.58 -37.01 8.73
CA GLN A 77 39.50 -37.12 10.18
C GLN A 77 38.05 -37.27 10.64
N LYS A 78 37.79 -38.15 11.61
CA LYS A 78 36.46 -38.39 12.17
C LYS A 78 35.99 -37.18 12.97
N VAL A 79 34.79 -36.70 12.69
CA VAL A 79 34.12 -35.59 13.38
C VAL A 79 33.10 -36.18 14.34
N ARG A 80 33.26 -35.97 15.65
CA ARG A 80 32.33 -36.45 16.68
C ARG A 80 31.35 -35.35 17.08
N GLU A 81 31.87 -34.12 17.18
CA GLU A 81 31.12 -32.91 17.56
C GLU A 81 31.44 -31.74 16.61
N ALA A 82 30.66 -30.66 16.66
CA ALA A 82 30.85 -29.48 15.82
C ALA A 82 32.19 -28.77 16.07
N GLU A 83 32.71 -28.83 17.30
CA GLU A 83 34.02 -28.28 17.66
C GLU A 83 35.16 -28.98 16.90
N ASP A 84 35.11 -30.31 16.74
CA ASP A 84 36.09 -31.08 15.95
C ASP A 84 36.13 -30.58 14.50
N PHE A 85 34.95 -30.40 13.91
CA PHE A 85 34.81 -29.89 12.55
C PHE A 85 35.41 -28.49 12.41
N VAL A 86 35.10 -27.59 13.34
CA VAL A 86 35.62 -26.23 13.35
C VAL A 86 37.13 -26.21 13.51
N SER A 87 37.69 -27.08 14.35
CA SER A 87 39.14 -27.21 14.54
C SER A 87 39.85 -27.65 13.25
N ILE A 88 39.33 -28.68 12.58
CA ILE A 88 39.86 -29.17 11.29
C ILE A 88 39.80 -28.06 10.24
N VAL A 89 38.67 -27.36 10.13
CA VAL A 89 38.50 -26.26 9.15
C VAL A 89 39.41 -25.07 9.45
N ARG A 90 39.70 -24.76 10.72
CA ARG A 90 40.64 -23.68 11.09
C ARG A 90 42.10 -24.03 10.78
N SER A 91 42.47 -25.31 10.85
CA SER A 91 43.83 -25.76 10.53
C SER A 91 44.12 -25.85 9.03
N LEU A 92 43.10 -25.73 8.17
CA LEU A 92 43.23 -25.77 6.72
C LEU A 92 43.84 -24.48 6.14
N PRO A 93 44.92 -24.56 5.34
CA PRO A 93 45.49 -23.41 4.66
C PRO A 93 44.49 -22.71 3.71
N SER A 94 44.64 -21.40 3.54
CA SER A 94 43.84 -20.62 2.58
C SER A 94 43.99 -21.18 1.16
N GLY A 95 42.89 -21.34 0.42
CA GLY A 95 42.90 -21.86 -0.95
C GLY A 95 42.88 -23.39 -1.11
N LYS A 96 42.92 -24.18 -0.02
CA LYS A 96 42.77 -25.65 -0.08
C LYS A 96 41.30 -26.07 -0.10
N ASN A 97 40.99 -27.13 -0.85
CA ASN A 97 39.65 -27.72 -0.88
C ASN A 97 39.30 -28.38 0.45
N LEU A 98 38.05 -28.26 0.88
CA LEU A 98 37.51 -28.93 2.05
C LEU A 98 36.82 -30.23 1.65
N SER A 99 37.39 -31.38 2.00
CA SER A 99 36.76 -32.69 1.77
C SER A 99 35.94 -33.13 2.98
N LEU A 100 34.69 -33.52 2.76
CA LEU A 100 33.72 -33.89 3.78
C LEU A 100 33.10 -35.24 3.48
N THR A 101 32.76 -35.98 4.53
CA THR A 101 31.92 -37.17 4.44
C THR A 101 30.61 -36.91 5.16
N VAL A 102 29.52 -36.82 4.41
CA VAL A 102 28.20 -36.40 4.88
C VAL A 102 27.22 -37.56 4.86
N VAL A 103 26.42 -37.68 5.91
CA VAL A 103 25.31 -38.64 6.00
C VAL A 103 23.98 -37.90 5.98
N ARG A 104 23.07 -38.33 5.11
CA ARG A 104 21.67 -37.89 5.05
C ARG A 104 20.79 -39.13 4.98
N GLU A 105 19.87 -39.30 5.93
CA GLU A 105 18.89 -40.41 5.92
C GLU A 105 19.54 -41.80 5.71
N GLY A 106 20.70 -42.03 6.33
CA GLY A 106 21.45 -43.30 6.21
C GLY A 106 22.37 -43.41 4.99
N TRP A 107 22.31 -42.49 4.03
CA TRP A 107 23.17 -42.46 2.86
C TRP A 107 24.43 -41.64 3.11
N LYS A 108 25.60 -42.27 2.93
CA LYS A 108 26.92 -41.66 3.11
C LYS A 108 27.49 -41.21 1.76
N ARG A 109 27.92 -39.95 1.66
CA ARG A 109 28.53 -39.36 0.46
C ARG A 109 29.76 -38.52 0.79
N ASP A 110 30.77 -38.59 -0.06
CA ASP A 110 31.95 -37.73 0.03
C ASP A 110 31.79 -36.50 -0.88
N ILE A 111 32.12 -35.32 -0.35
CA ILE A 111 31.92 -34.03 -1.00
C ILE A 111 33.22 -33.23 -0.90
N ILE A 112 33.63 -32.59 -1.99
CA ILE A 112 34.78 -31.70 -2.02
C ILE A 112 34.30 -30.27 -2.29
N LEU A 113 34.58 -29.36 -1.36
CA LEU A 113 34.22 -27.95 -1.46
C LEU A 113 35.44 -27.12 -1.82
N ALA A 114 35.43 -26.50 -3.01
CA ALA A 114 36.42 -25.50 -3.36
C ALA A 114 36.18 -24.22 -2.54
N PRO A 115 37.22 -23.61 -1.94
CA PRO A 115 37.06 -22.37 -1.17
C PRO A 115 36.64 -21.22 -2.10
N GLU A 116 35.77 -20.36 -1.61
CA GLU A 116 35.41 -19.14 -2.31
C GLU A 116 36.60 -18.16 -2.24
N VAL A 117 37.28 -17.95 -3.37
CA VAL A 117 38.36 -16.96 -3.47
C VAL A 117 37.70 -15.57 -3.48
N ARG A 118 37.56 -14.97 -2.30
CA ARG A 118 37.36 -13.53 -2.20
C ARG A 118 38.73 -12.85 -2.37
N PRO A 119 38.84 -11.74 -3.13
CA PRO A 119 40.07 -10.97 -3.16
C PRO A 119 40.35 -10.46 -1.72
N GLU A 120 41.47 -10.89 -1.13
CA GLU A 120 41.91 -10.39 0.17
C GLU A 120 42.32 -8.92 0.03
N MET A 121 41.59 -8.01 0.68
CA MET A 121 42.08 -6.67 0.99
C MET A 121 43.34 -6.83 1.85
N GLU A 122 44.49 -6.39 1.34
CA GLU A 122 45.65 -6.13 2.17
C GLU A 122 45.27 -5.13 3.26
N ARG A 123 45.43 -5.55 4.52
CA ARG A 123 45.38 -4.69 5.67
C ARG A 123 46.58 -3.75 5.62
N THR A 124 46.41 -2.54 5.09
CA THR A 124 47.17 -1.38 5.56
C THR A 124 46.30 -0.58 6.51
N SER A 125 46.72 -0.60 7.76
CA SER A 125 46.17 0.11 8.90
C SER A 125 46.13 1.62 8.70
N SER A 126 44.94 2.18 8.53
CA SER A 126 44.55 3.50 9.04
C SER A 126 43.03 3.62 9.04
N LEU A 127 42.43 3.28 10.18
CA LEU A 127 41.02 3.54 10.46
C LEU A 127 40.90 5.01 10.90
N ALA A 128 40.30 5.86 10.09
CA ALA A 128 39.73 7.11 10.55
C ALA A 128 38.53 7.51 9.64
N ALA A 129 37.33 7.36 10.20
CA ALA A 129 36.09 8.05 9.84
C ALA A 129 35.62 7.98 8.37
N VAL A 130 34.84 6.94 8.05
CA VAL A 130 33.79 7.08 7.03
C VAL A 130 32.53 7.56 7.76
N LYS A 131 32.33 8.88 7.76
CA LYS A 131 31.01 9.46 8.02
C LYS A 131 30.15 9.22 6.79
N ASP A 132 28.99 8.64 7.04
CA ASP A 132 27.69 9.03 6.48
C ASP A 132 27.75 9.85 5.17
N THR A 133 27.48 9.20 4.04
CA THR A 133 27.10 9.86 2.78
C THR A 133 25.73 9.38 2.36
N SER A 134 24.78 9.55 3.27
CA SER A 134 23.33 9.51 3.03
C SER A 134 22.89 10.84 2.40
N SER A 135 23.26 11.10 1.15
CA SER A 135 22.74 12.29 0.45
C SER A 135 22.85 12.21 -1.07
N ARG A 136 22.56 11.05 -1.67
CA ARG A 136 22.35 11.00 -3.13
C ARG A 136 20.87 10.76 -3.42
N THR A 137 20.30 11.64 -4.23
CA THR A 137 18.90 11.54 -4.63
C THR A 137 18.79 10.64 -5.86
N PRO A 138 17.64 9.95 -6.08
CA PRO A 138 17.45 9.07 -7.24
C PRO A 138 17.62 9.77 -8.62
N GLU A 139 17.58 11.11 -8.64
CA GLU A 139 17.82 11.92 -9.84
C GLU A 139 19.29 11.94 -10.27
N GLU A 140 20.21 11.62 -9.36
CA GLU A 140 21.65 11.55 -9.62
C GLU A 140 22.07 10.18 -10.20
N ASP A 141 21.41 9.09 -9.79
CA ASP A 141 21.67 7.73 -10.32
C ASP A 141 21.24 7.55 -11.80
N LEU A 142 20.28 8.35 -12.25
CA LEU A 142 19.78 8.32 -13.63
C LEU A 142 20.70 9.03 -14.63
N CYS A 143 21.62 9.88 -14.17
CA CYS A 143 22.63 10.49 -15.05
C CYS A 143 23.74 9.51 -15.44
N ILE A 144 23.97 8.43 -14.69
CA ILE A 144 25.09 7.51 -14.96
C ILE A 144 24.85 6.65 -16.23
N TYR A 145 23.59 6.35 -16.56
CA TYR A 145 23.26 5.46 -17.68
C TYR A 145 23.14 6.16 -19.05
N GLY A 146 23.12 7.50 -19.08
CA GLY A 146 23.20 8.28 -20.33
C GLY A 146 24.64 8.49 -20.81
N TRP A 147 25.65 8.31 -19.97
CA TRP A 147 27.04 8.68 -20.30
C TRP A 147 27.84 7.55 -20.96
N LEU A 148 27.28 6.34 -20.99
CA LEU A 148 27.97 5.13 -21.39
C LEU A 148 27.62 4.75 -22.85
N GLY A 149 28.28 5.42 -23.80
CA GLY A 149 28.27 5.07 -25.22
C GLY A 149 28.97 3.73 -25.55
N VAL A 150 28.70 2.66 -24.80
CA VAL A 150 29.11 1.29 -25.14
C VAL A 150 28.02 0.30 -24.70
N GLY A 151 27.15 -0.08 -25.63
CA GLY A 151 26.32 -1.27 -25.47
C GLY A 151 27.20 -2.52 -25.39
N VAL A 152 27.14 -3.23 -24.27
CA VAL A 152 27.61 -4.62 -24.19
C VAL A 152 26.39 -5.48 -23.89
N ALA A 153 25.75 -5.92 -24.98
CA ALA A 153 24.81 -7.03 -24.94
C ALA A 153 25.50 -8.27 -24.34
N SER A 154 24.85 -8.87 -23.35
CA SER A 154 25.17 -10.19 -22.83
C SER A 154 25.09 -11.23 -23.95
N LEU A 155 26.16 -12.01 -24.17
CA LEU A 155 26.16 -13.15 -25.09
C LEU A 155 26.29 -14.46 -24.28
N PRO A 156 25.44 -15.47 -24.52
CA PRO A 156 25.45 -16.73 -23.80
C PRO A 156 26.59 -17.67 -24.27
N GLU A 157 27.04 -18.52 -23.35
CA GLU A 157 28.13 -19.49 -23.53
C GLU A 157 27.82 -20.53 -24.62
N LYS A 158 28.70 -20.65 -25.62
CA LYS A 158 28.87 -21.88 -26.40
C LYS A 158 30.35 -22.22 -26.52
N LYS A 159 30.72 -23.44 -26.13
CA LYS A 159 32.03 -24.05 -26.42
C LYS A 159 32.18 -24.16 -27.95
N GLY A 160 33.26 -23.57 -28.49
CA GLY A 160 33.53 -23.53 -29.93
C GLY A 160 33.34 -22.15 -30.60
N ALA A 161 33.57 -21.05 -29.87
CA ALA A 161 33.40 -19.71 -30.43
C ALA A 161 34.53 -19.33 -31.41
N VAL A 162 34.18 -19.20 -32.69
CA VAL A 162 35.06 -18.66 -33.75
C VAL A 162 34.92 -17.13 -33.79
N ILE A 163 36.04 -16.40 -33.69
CA ILE A 163 36.04 -14.94 -33.79
C ILE A 163 36.08 -14.54 -35.27
N LYS A 164 34.97 -14.06 -35.82
CA LYS A 164 34.95 -13.44 -37.15
C LYS A 164 35.21 -11.94 -37.02
N THR A 165 36.31 -11.47 -37.60
CA THR A 165 36.52 -10.04 -37.87
C THR A 165 35.94 -9.67 -39.24
N THR A 166 35.73 -8.38 -39.51
CA THR A 166 35.00 -7.86 -40.68
C THR A 166 35.62 -8.15 -42.06
N GLY A 167 36.58 -9.06 -42.17
CA GLY A 167 37.08 -9.62 -43.41
C GLY A 167 37.48 -11.08 -43.24
N ARG A 168 36.59 -12.01 -43.61
CA ARG A 168 36.72 -13.46 -43.94
C ARG A 168 37.67 -14.41 -43.18
N THR A 169 38.53 -14.00 -42.25
CA THR A 169 39.37 -14.92 -41.46
C THR A 169 38.78 -15.12 -40.07
N GLY A 170 38.31 -16.34 -39.78
CA GLY A 170 37.90 -16.74 -38.44
C GLY A 170 39.09 -17.35 -37.69
N PHE A 171 39.38 -16.88 -36.48
CA PHE A 171 40.43 -17.47 -35.64
C PHE A 171 39.80 -18.34 -34.54
N GLU A 172 40.34 -19.54 -34.36
CA GLU A 172 39.99 -20.39 -33.21
C GLU A 172 40.75 -19.96 -31.96
N VAL A 173 40.12 -20.10 -30.79
CA VAL A 173 40.72 -19.73 -29.49
C VAL A 173 42.06 -20.45 -29.24
N GLY A 174 42.22 -21.66 -29.79
CA GLY A 174 43.48 -22.43 -29.70
C GLY A 174 44.65 -21.77 -30.44
N ASP A 175 44.40 -21.14 -31.58
CA ASP A 175 45.44 -20.48 -32.38
C ASP A 175 45.84 -19.13 -31.79
N ILE A 176 44.89 -18.44 -31.16
CA ILE A 176 45.12 -17.22 -30.38
C ILE A 176 46.06 -17.51 -29.20
N ILE A 177 45.92 -18.65 -28.54
CA ILE A 177 46.77 -19.04 -27.41
C ILE A 177 48.19 -19.38 -27.89
N LYS A 178 48.33 -20.14 -28.99
CA LYS A 178 49.64 -20.48 -29.57
C LYS A 178 50.41 -19.24 -30.05
N ALA A 179 49.71 -18.26 -30.63
CA ALA A 179 50.26 -16.98 -31.04
C ALA A 179 50.79 -16.14 -29.87
N VAL A 180 50.11 -16.20 -28.72
CA VAL A 180 50.46 -15.44 -27.52
C VAL A 180 51.58 -16.10 -26.72
N ASP A 181 51.66 -17.43 -26.76
CA ASP A 181 52.71 -18.22 -26.10
C ASP A 181 54.03 -18.28 -26.91
N GLY A 182 54.13 -17.56 -28.04
CA GLY A 182 55.37 -17.37 -28.79
C GLY A 182 55.69 -18.45 -29.83
N VAL A 183 54.69 -19.24 -30.24
CA VAL A 183 54.87 -20.23 -31.32
C VAL A 183 54.70 -19.54 -32.67
N GLU A 184 55.77 -19.47 -33.46
CA GLU A 184 55.76 -18.79 -34.75
C GLU A 184 54.86 -19.51 -35.76
N THR A 185 53.73 -18.88 -36.08
CA THR A 185 52.83 -19.27 -37.17
C THR A 185 52.45 -18.03 -37.99
N PRO A 186 52.20 -18.16 -39.30
CA PRO A 186 51.81 -17.03 -40.16
C PRO A 186 50.54 -16.30 -39.68
N ASP A 187 49.63 -17.03 -39.04
CA ASP A 187 48.37 -16.52 -38.50
C ASP A 187 48.58 -15.67 -37.23
N ALA A 188 49.59 -15.99 -36.41
CA ALA A 188 49.93 -15.24 -35.19
C ALA A 188 50.34 -13.79 -35.48
N ASN A 189 51.17 -13.56 -36.51
CA ASN A 189 51.62 -12.23 -36.90
C ASN A 189 50.50 -11.39 -37.53
N THR A 190 49.59 -12.03 -38.26
CA THR A 190 48.38 -11.40 -38.82
C THR A 190 47.40 -11.02 -37.71
N PHE A 191 47.22 -11.91 -36.73
CA PHE A 191 46.39 -11.68 -35.55
C PHE A 191 46.91 -10.54 -34.64
N LEU A 192 48.23 -10.45 -34.43
CA LEU A 192 48.85 -9.36 -33.67
C LEU A 192 48.70 -7.98 -34.35
N LYS A 193 48.64 -7.92 -35.70
CA LYS A 193 48.31 -6.69 -36.42
C LYS A 193 46.84 -6.28 -36.23
N ILE A 194 45.92 -7.24 -36.14
CA ILE A 194 44.49 -7.01 -35.91
C ILE A 194 44.23 -6.53 -34.46
N LEU A 195 45.01 -7.00 -33.49
CA LEU A 195 44.96 -6.55 -32.08
C LEU A 195 45.41 -5.09 -31.88
N ARG A 196 46.00 -4.43 -32.89
CA ARG A 196 46.22 -2.98 -32.85
C ARG A 196 44.92 -2.17 -32.96
N ASN A 197 43.81 -2.80 -33.33
CA ASN A 197 42.47 -2.20 -33.24
C ASN A 197 41.85 -2.43 -31.85
N THR A 198 41.17 -1.40 -31.34
CA THR A 198 40.63 -1.31 -29.96
C THR A 198 39.57 -2.36 -29.63
N ARG A 199 38.61 -2.63 -30.53
CA ARG A 199 37.52 -3.58 -30.27
C ARG A 199 37.98 -5.05 -30.21
N PRO A 200 38.82 -5.56 -31.13
CA PRO A 200 39.39 -6.91 -31.04
C PRO A 200 40.23 -7.12 -29.78
N ALA A 201 41.05 -6.13 -29.39
CA ALA A 201 41.91 -6.22 -28.21
C ALA A 201 41.11 -6.38 -26.91
N GLN A 202 40.07 -5.56 -26.71
CA GLN A 202 39.22 -5.63 -25.52
C GLN A 202 38.52 -6.99 -25.37
N LYS A 203 38.02 -7.55 -26.48
CA LYS A 203 37.30 -8.83 -26.49
C LYS A 203 38.24 -10.01 -26.19
N VAL A 204 39.48 -9.96 -26.67
CA VAL A 204 40.51 -10.98 -26.45
C VAL A 204 41.04 -10.92 -25.00
N THR A 205 41.27 -9.74 -24.44
CA THR A 205 41.71 -9.57 -23.04
C THR A 205 40.68 -10.13 -22.06
N PHE A 206 39.39 -9.84 -22.26
CA PHE A 206 38.31 -10.36 -21.42
C PHE A 206 38.21 -11.89 -21.44
N MET A 207 38.39 -12.53 -22.61
CA MET A 207 38.35 -13.99 -22.71
C MET A 207 39.56 -14.66 -22.05
N ILE A 208 40.75 -14.07 -22.13
CA ILE A 208 41.97 -14.63 -21.53
C ILE A 208 41.97 -14.48 -20.00
N GLU A 209 41.44 -13.35 -19.47
CA GLU A 209 41.21 -13.17 -18.03
C GLU A 209 40.28 -14.26 -17.46
N ARG A 210 39.21 -14.61 -18.19
CA ARG A 210 38.25 -15.66 -17.81
C ARG A 210 38.84 -17.09 -17.86
N HIS A 211 39.92 -17.31 -18.61
CA HIS A 211 40.62 -18.60 -18.72
C HIS A 211 41.80 -18.77 -17.74
N GLY A 212 42.03 -17.83 -16.82
CA GLY A 212 42.96 -18.02 -15.70
C GLY A 212 44.44 -18.08 -16.09
N ARG A 213 44.86 -17.40 -17.16
CA ARG A 213 46.27 -17.32 -17.59
C ARG A 213 46.83 -15.89 -17.50
N PRO A 214 47.21 -15.42 -16.30
CA PRO A 214 47.60 -14.02 -16.07
C PRO A 214 48.89 -13.59 -16.80
N LYS A 215 49.84 -14.51 -17.05
CA LYS A 215 51.09 -14.18 -17.78
C LYS A 215 50.86 -13.81 -19.24
N SER A 216 49.91 -14.47 -19.91
CA SER A 216 49.50 -14.21 -21.29
C SER A 216 48.72 -12.88 -21.40
N VAL A 217 47.94 -12.53 -20.37
CA VAL A 217 47.27 -11.22 -20.23
C VAL A 217 48.30 -10.09 -20.10
N VAL A 218 49.35 -10.26 -19.30
CA VAL A 218 50.42 -9.27 -19.11
C VAL A 218 51.18 -8.99 -20.42
N ALA A 219 51.45 -10.02 -21.24
CA ALA A 219 52.11 -9.86 -22.54
C ALA A 219 51.24 -9.11 -23.58
N ILE A 220 49.91 -9.27 -23.52
CA ILE A 220 48.96 -8.53 -24.37
C ILE A 220 48.73 -7.12 -23.84
N MET A 221 48.59 -6.95 -22.52
CA MET A 221 48.45 -5.65 -21.87
C MET A 221 49.69 -4.77 -22.04
N GLY A 222 50.89 -5.35 -22.15
CA GLY A 222 52.10 -4.63 -22.56
C GLY A 222 52.08 -4.08 -23.99
N LYS A 223 51.09 -4.46 -24.81
CA LYS A 223 50.85 -3.96 -26.18
C LYS A 223 49.59 -3.09 -26.30
N VAL A 224 48.80 -2.92 -25.23
CA VAL A 224 47.63 -2.03 -25.18
C VAL A 224 48.10 -0.62 -24.82
N PRO A 225 47.67 0.43 -25.54
CA PRO A 225 48.02 1.81 -25.21
C PRO A 225 47.66 2.16 -23.76
N GLU A 226 48.61 2.76 -23.05
CA GLU A 226 48.51 2.98 -21.60
C GLU A 226 47.39 3.96 -21.23
N ASP A 227 47.05 4.89 -22.12
CA ASP A 227 45.90 5.78 -22.00
C ASP A 227 44.57 5.00 -21.92
N VAL A 228 44.44 3.91 -22.69
CA VAL A 228 43.26 3.03 -22.65
C VAL A 228 43.18 2.27 -21.32
N CYS A 229 44.32 1.81 -20.81
CA CYS A 229 44.40 1.14 -19.51
C CYS A 229 44.05 2.09 -18.35
N LEU A 230 44.54 3.34 -18.40
CA LEU A 230 44.21 4.37 -17.42
C LEU A 230 42.72 4.73 -17.47
N ARG A 231 42.14 4.91 -18.66
CA ARG A 231 40.69 5.14 -18.81
C ARG A 231 39.86 4.00 -18.21
N LYS A 232 40.23 2.74 -18.41
CA LYS A 232 39.54 1.60 -17.76
C LYS A 232 39.58 1.70 -16.24
N ARG A 233 40.72 2.11 -15.66
CA ARG A 233 40.86 2.31 -14.21
C ARG A 233 40.04 3.48 -13.70
N ILE A 234 39.94 4.57 -14.48
CA ILE A 234 39.06 5.70 -14.19
C ILE A 234 37.60 5.21 -14.11
N TYR A 235 37.15 4.45 -15.11
CA TYR A 235 35.79 3.88 -15.11
C TYR A 235 35.54 2.97 -13.91
N GLN A 236 36.49 2.11 -13.57
CA GLN A 236 36.38 1.25 -12.40
C GLN A 236 36.25 2.06 -11.10
N ALA A 237 37.08 3.09 -10.92
CA ALA A 237 37.00 3.96 -9.76
C ALA A 237 35.65 4.69 -9.68
N MET A 238 35.10 5.15 -10.82
CA MET A 238 33.76 5.74 -10.86
C MET A 238 32.66 4.73 -10.50
N THR A 239 32.74 3.49 -10.98
CA THR A 239 31.77 2.44 -10.63
C THR A 239 31.87 2.00 -9.17
N ASP A 240 33.07 2.09 -8.60
CA ASP A 240 33.32 1.80 -7.18
C ASP A 240 32.89 2.96 -6.26
N GLY A 241 32.50 4.12 -6.83
CA GLY A 241 32.13 5.33 -6.11
C GLY A 241 33.32 6.13 -5.56
N ASP A 242 34.56 5.77 -5.91
CA ASP A 242 35.80 6.42 -5.47
C ASP A 242 36.16 7.58 -6.41
N LEU A 243 35.39 8.68 -6.30
CA LEU A 243 35.59 9.89 -7.09
C LEU A 243 37.00 10.51 -6.95
N PRO A 244 37.61 10.60 -5.75
CA PRO A 244 38.98 11.14 -5.61
C PRO A 244 40.02 10.32 -6.40
N ARG A 245 39.88 8.98 -6.37
CA ARG A 245 40.75 8.11 -7.17
C ARG A 245 40.47 8.24 -8.66
N ALA A 246 39.22 8.32 -9.07
CA ALA A 246 38.87 8.54 -10.48
C ALA A 246 39.48 9.86 -11.00
N LYS A 247 39.36 10.94 -10.22
CA LYS A 247 39.91 12.27 -10.55
C LYS A 247 41.42 12.26 -10.67
N SER A 248 42.11 11.69 -9.68
CA SER A 248 43.59 11.59 -9.71
C SER A 248 44.09 10.79 -10.92
N LEU A 249 43.41 9.69 -11.27
CA LEU A 249 43.73 8.91 -12.46
C LEU A 249 43.46 9.67 -13.76
N ALA A 250 42.38 10.46 -13.82
CA ALA A 250 42.06 11.32 -14.95
C ALA A 250 43.08 12.46 -15.12
N MET A 251 43.51 13.08 -14.03
CA MET A 251 44.57 14.09 -14.05
C MET A 251 45.91 13.49 -14.51
N ALA A 252 46.32 12.33 -13.97
CA ALA A 252 47.54 11.65 -14.39
C ALA A 252 47.51 11.24 -15.88
N LEU A 253 46.33 10.85 -16.40
CA LEU A 253 46.14 10.60 -17.83
C LEU A 253 46.40 11.86 -18.64
N LEU A 254 45.87 13.01 -18.21
CA LEU A 254 45.98 14.27 -18.95
C LEU A 254 47.35 14.93 -18.82
N GLU A 255 48.07 14.75 -17.71
CA GLU A 255 49.47 15.15 -17.57
C GLU A 255 50.36 14.43 -18.59
N ARG A 256 50.10 13.14 -18.82
CA ARG A 256 50.88 12.32 -19.74
C ARG A 256 50.42 12.40 -21.19
N TYR A 257 49.13 12.67 -21.40
CA TYR A 257 48.50 12.79 -22.71
C TYR A 257 47.64 14.07 -22.78
N PRO A 258 48.26 15.25 -22.92
CA PRO A 258 47.55 16.55 -22.87
C PRO A 258 46.56 16.78 -24.01
N ASP A 259 46.62 16.00 -25.09
CA ASP A 259 45.68 16.10 -26.23
C ASP A 259 44.62 14.99 -26.20
N ASN A 260 44.45 14.30 -25.07
CA ASN A 260 43.46 13.23 -24.94
C ASN A 260 42.05 13.79 -24.71
N ALA A 261 41.31 14.04 -25.80
CA ALA A 261 39.94 14.54 -25.76
C ALA A 261 39.01 13.70 -24.87
N SER A 262 39.17 12.37 -24.89
CA SER A 262 38.35 11.48 -24.07
C SER A 262 38.71 11.56 -22.59
N GLY A 263 39.98 11.76 -22.25
CA GLY A 263 40.41 12.00 -20.86
C GLY A 263 39.81 13.27 -20.26
N TYR A 264 39.71 14.34 -21.05
CA TYR A 264 39.03 15.57 -20.63
C TYR A 264 37.52 15.37 -20.46
N SER A 265 36.89 14.54 -21.30
CA SER A 265 35.48 14.18 -21.12
C SER A 265 35.25 13.32 -19.87
N ASP A 266 36.13 12.38 -19.58
CA ASP A 266 36.04 11.55 -18.37
C ASP A 266 36.25 12.41 -17.11
N LEU A 267 37.23 13.33 -17.13
CA LEU A 267 37.43 14.31 -16.07
C LEU A 267 36.20 15.21 -15.88
N GLY A 268 35.59 15.69 -16.98
CA GLY A 268 34.35 16.45 -16.95
C GLY A 268 33.22 15.69 -16.27
N GLY A 269 33.05 14.40 -16.57
CA GLY A 269 32.06 13.54 -15.90
C GLY A 269 32.32 13.40 -14.39
N ILE A 270 33.57 13.21 -13.99
CA ILE A 270 33.94 13.12 -12.56
C ILE A 270 33.65 14.43 -11.83
N LEU A 271 33.98 15.58 -12.42
CA LEU A 271 33.75 16.90 -11.82
C LEU A 271 32.25 17.21 -11.68
N ILE A 272 31.41 16.73 -12.60
CA ILE A 272 29.95 16.82 -12.47
C ILE A 272 29.45 16.05 -11.24
N GLU A 273 29.98 14.86 -10.99
CA GLU A 273 29.63 14.04 -9.82
C GLU A 273 30.17 14.65 -8.51
N GLU A 274 31.26 15.40 -8.56
CA GLU A 274 31.77 16.20 -7.43
C GLU A 274 31.00 17.52 -7.23
N GLY A 275 30.20 17.94 -8.20
CA GLY A 275 29.44 19.20 -8.18
C GLY A 275 30.23 20.43 -8.66
N ASP A 276 31.47 20.28 -9.11
CA ASP A 276 32.29 21.36 -9.68
C ASP A 276 31.95 21.58 -11.16
N LEU A 277 30.78 22.20 -11.40
CA LEU A 277 30.22 22.40 -12.73
C LEU A 277 31.08 23.33 -13.60
N ASP A 278 31.78 24.30 -13.01
CA ASP A 278 32.62 25.24 -13.74
C ASP A 278 33.87 24.56 -14.31
N ALA A 279 34.60 23.79 -13.48
CA ALA A 279 35.75 23.01 -13.95
C ALA A 279 35.32 21.90 -14.93
N ALA A 280 34.13 21.32 -14.74
CA ALA A 280 33.56 20.36 -15.67
C ALA A 280 33.29 20.98 -17.05
N LYS A 281 32.73 22.20 -17.10
CA LYS A 281 32.50 22.93 -18.36
C LYS A 281 33.82 23.22 -19.08
N GLU A 282 34.86 23.64 -18.36
CA GLU A 282 36.19 23.88 -18.94
C GLU A 282 36.79 22.60 -19.53
N SER A 283 36.75 21.51 -18.77
CA SER A 283 37.22 20.20 -19.22
C SER A 283 36.48 19.72 -20.48
N LEU A 284 35.15 19.83 -20.51
CA LEU A 284 34.35 19.44 -21.68
C LEU A 284 34.56 20.36 -22.88
N LYS A 285 34.75 21.68 -22.69
CA LYS A 285 35.13 22.59 -23.77
C LYS A 285 36.46 22.17 -24.39
N ARG A 286 37.44 21.80 -23.57
CA ARG A 286 38.72 21.28 -24.07
C ARG A 286 38.56 19.96 -24.84
N ALA A 287 37.70 19.06 -24.37
CA ALA A 287 37.36 17.83 -25.10
C ALA A 287 36.73 18.12 -26.48
N ILE A 288 35.85 19.13 -26.56
CA ILE A 288 35.20 19.57 -27.81
C ILE A 288 36.22 20.23 -28.76
N GLU A 289 37.15 21.05 -28.25
CA GLU A 289 38.22 21.65 -29.05
C GLU A 289 39.09 20.58 -29.72
N LEU A 290 39.48 19.55 -28.95
CA LEU A 290 40.36 18.47 -29.42
C LEU A 290 39.63 17.51 -30.38
N ALA A 291 38.32 17.29 -30.20
CA ALA A 291 37.53 16.40 -31.05
C ALA A 291 36.10 16.92 -31.27
N PRO A 292 35.90 17.91 -32.17
CA PRO A 292 34.64 18.65 -32.30
C PRO A 292 33.48 17.86 -32.90
N LYS A 293 33.73 16.69 -33.51
CA LYS A 293 32.69 15.86 -34.14
C LYS A 293 32.07 14.81 -33.21
N ILE A 294 32.56 14.69 -31.98
CA ILE A 294 32.02 13.72 -31.01
C ILE A 294 30.79 14.34 -30.33
N SER A 295 29.60 13.85 -30.69
CA SER A 295 28.30 14.29 -30.15
C SER A 295 28.25 14.22 -28.62
N ALA A 296 28.80 13.15 -28.04
CA ALA A 296 28.80 12.90 -26.60
C ALA A 296 29.38 14.06 -25.78
N TYR A 297 30.45 14.72 -26.23
CA TYR A 297 31.07 15.81 -25.47
C TYR A 297 30.19 17.06 -25.42
N LYS A 298 29.53 17.38 -26.55
CA LYS A 298 28.55 18.47 -26.62
C LYS A 298 27.30 18.13 -25.82
N SER A 299 26.84 16.88 -25.87
CA SER A 299 25.72 16.39 -25.06
C SER A 299 26.00 16.53 -23.57
N ASN A 300 27.17 16.09 -23.11
CA ASN A 300 27.61 16.20 -21.73
C ASN A 300 27.67 17.67 -21.26
N LEU A 301 28.16 18.57 -22.11
CA LEU A 301 28.16 20.00 -21.81
C LEU A 301 26.74 20.58 -21.76
N GLY A 302 25.85 20.15 -22.66
CA GLY A 302 24.43 20.50 -22.63
C GLY A 302 23.73 20.05 -21.33
N THR A 303 24.09 18.87 -20.81
CA THR A 303 23.58 18.37 -19.52
C THR A 303 24.00 19.25 -18.35
N ILE A 304 25.22 19.82 -18.36
CA ILE A 304 25.62 20.79 -17.33
C ILE A 304 24.73 22.03 -17.39
N TYR A 305 24.56 22.63 -18.56
CA TYR A 305 23.69 23.80 -18.72
C TYR A 305 22.24 23.50 -18.33
N LEU A 306 21.76 22.27 -18.56
CA LEU A 306 20.44 21.81 -18.11
C LEU A 306 20.34 21.69 -16.58
N ARG A 307 21.42 21.34 -15.87
CA ARG A 307 21.48 21.36 -14.40
C ARG A 307 21.49 22.79 -13.85
N GLU A 308 22.15 23.71 -14.56
CA GLU A 308 22.20 25.15 -14.23
C GLU A 308 20.90 25.90 -14.60
N ASN A 309 19.93 25.22 -15.22
CA ASN A 309 18.71 25.80 -15.80
C ASN A 309 18.97 26.86 -16.89
N ASP A 310 20.17 26.90 -17.49
CA ASP A 310 20.42 27.65 -18.72
C ASP A 310 19.90 26.85 -19.92
N PHE A 311 18.59 26.87 -20.08
CA PHE A 311 17.92 26.09 -21.10
C PHE A 311 18.30 26.50 -22.53
N LYS A 312 18.75 27.75 -22.73
CA LYS A 312 19.14 28.26 -24.05
C LYS A 312 20.45 27.62 -24.50
N GLU A 313 21.46 27.62 -23.64
CA GLU A 313 22.73 26.99 -23.95
C GLU A 313 22.60 25.46 -23.98
N ALA A 314 21.80 24.87 -23.08
CA ALA A 314 21.49 23.44 -23.12
C ALA A 314 20.89 23.02 -24.47
N GLU A 315 19.85 23.74 -24.94
CA GLU A 315 19.23 23.46 -26.24
C GLU A 315 20.23 23.61 -27.39
N ARG A 316 21.08 24.65 -27.34
CA ARG A 316 22.12 24.88 -28.36
C ARG A 316 23.06 23.68 -28.45
N TYR A 317 23.60 23.22 -27.33
CA TYR A 317 24.57 22.11 -27.34
C TYR A 317 23.94 20.76 -27.67
N PHE A 318 22.72 20.48 -27.22
CA PHE A 318 22.00 19.27 -27.65
C PHE A 318 21.69 19.28 -29.14
N ARG A 319 21.22 20.40 -29.70
CA ARG A 319 20.99 20.50 -31.16
C ARG A 319 22.27 20.38 -31.98
N LEU A 320 23.40 20.90 -31.48
CA LEU A 320 24.71 20.68 -32.11
C LEU A 320 25.10 19.20 -32.07
N ALA A 321 24.91 18.52 -30.92
CA ALA A 321 25.18 17.10 -30.79
C ALA A 321 24.31 16.25 -31.76
N VAL A 322 23.01 16.56 -31.89
CA VAL A 322 22.11 15.91 -32.87
C VAL A 322 22.58 16.17 -34.31
N LYS A 323 23.09 17.37 -34.61
CA LYS A 323 23.59 17.69 -35.94
C LYS A 323 24.84 16.87 -36.30
N ASP A 324 25.72 16.64 -35.33
CA ASP A 324 26.94 15.86 -35.54
C ASP A 324 26.66 14.35 -35.62
N ASP A 325 25.75 13.85 -34.79
CA ASP A 325 25.25 12.47 -34.86
C ASP A 325 23.72 12.39 -34.65
N PRO A 326 22.94 12.37 -35.75
CA PRO A 326 21.48 12.26 -35.66
C PRO A 326 20.98 10.90 -35.16
N LYS A 327 21.86 9.88 -35.10
CA LYS A 327 21.51 8.52 -34.69
C LYS A 327 21.86 8.23 -33.23
N ASP A 328 22.40 9.21 -32.52
CA ASP A 328 22.74 9.09 -31.11
C ASP A 328 21.46 9.17 -30.24
N GLN A 329 20.95 8.01 -29.84
CA GLN A 329 19.73 7.89 -29.03
C GLN A 329 19.83 8.61 -27.68
N VAL A 330 21.05 8.72 -27.12
CA VAL A 330 21.27 9.38 -25.82
C VAL A 330 21.00 10.87 -25.95
N VAL A 331 21.48 11.49 -27.03
CA VAL A 331 21.27 12.93 -27.26
C VAL A 331 19.79 13.25 -27.43
N TRP A 332 19.04 12.40 -28.14
CA TRP A 332 17.57 12.53 -28.25
C TRP A 332 16.88 12.39 -26.89
N GLY A 333 17.33 11.45 -26.05
CA GLY A 333 16.87 11.34 -24.66
C GLY A 333 17.13 12.62 -23.85
N ASN A 334 18.34 13.17 -23.93
CA ASN A 334 18.71 14.40 -23.21
C ASN A 334 17.93 15.64 -23.71
N LEU A 335 17.63 15.70 -25.02
CA LEU A 335 16.77 16.74 -25.58
C LEU A 335 15.33 16.60 -25.06
N GLY A 336 14.84 15.38 -24.90
CA GLY A 336 13.56 15.11 -24.24
C GLY A 336 13.54 15.55 -22.78
N ASP A 337 14.63 15.33 -22.03
CA ASP A 337 14.77 15.77 -20.64
C ASP A 337 14.78 17.31 -20.53
N LEU A 338 15.46 18.00 -21.46
CA LEU A 338 15.39 19.46 -21.59
C LEU A 338 13.95 19.93 -21.80
N TYR A 339 13.24 19.40 -22.79
CA TYR A 339 11.87 19.83 -23.09
C TYR A 339 10.92 19.52 -21.95
N ARG A 340 11.09 18.39 -21.25
CA ARG A 340 10.32 18.07 -20.04
C ARG A 340 10.55 19.11 -18.94
N LYS A 341 11.80 19.48 -18.63
CA LYS A 341 12.10 20.53 -17.64
C LYS A 341 11.51 21.90 -18.01
N GLN A 342 11.36 22.18 -19.30
CA GLN A 342 10.68 23.38 -19.80
C GLN A 342 9.14 23.27 -19.82
N ASN A 343 8.56 22.16 -19.35
CA ASN A 343 7.14 21.82 -19.46
C ASN A 343 6.62 21.73 -20.92
N ARG A 344 7.51 21.55 -21.89
CA ARG A 344 7.19 21.36 -23.32
C ARG A 344 6.95 19.88 -23.60
N PHE A 345 5.90 19.33 -22.98
CA PHE A 345 5.65 17.89 -22.94
C PHE A 345 5.47 17.23 -24.31
N SER A 346 4.89 17.92 -25.31
CA SER A 346 4.75 17.37 -26.66
C SER A 346 6.11 17.12 -27.32
N GLU A 347 7.00 18.10 -27.25
CA GLU A 347 8.35 18.00 -27.84
C GLU A 347 9.22 17.01 -27.06
N ALA A 348 9.02 16.91 -25.74
CA ALA A 348 9.67 15.90 -24.93
C ALA A 348 9.26 14.48 -25.38
N ILE A 349 7.96 14.24 -25.58
CA ILE A 349 7.45 12.96 -26.06
C ILE A 349 8.04 12.62 -27.43
N ASP A 350 8.07 13.57 -28.37
CA ASP A 350 8.64 13.36 -29.70
C ASP A 350 10.13 12.98 -29.62
N ALA A 351 10.91 13.69 -28.81
CA ALA A 351 12.34 13.43 -28.63
C ALA A 351 12.59 12.04 -27.99
N TYR A 352 11.82 11.66 -26.97
CA TYR A 352 11.92 10.32 -26.38
C TYR A 352 11.48 9.23 -27.35
N GLN A 353 10.45 9.45 -28.16
CA GLN A 353 10.04 8.50 -29.19
C GLN A 353 11.13 8.33 -30.26
N ARG A 354 11.81 9.40 -30.67
CA ARG A 354 12.99 9.29 -31.55
C ARG A 354 14.12 8.48 -30.92
N ALA A 355 14.39 8.66 -29.63
CA ALA A 355 15.36 7.84 -28.93
C ALA A 355 14.98 6.34 -28.96
N LEU A 356 13.69 6.02 -28.79
CA LEU A 356 13.17 4.65 -28.85
C LEU A 356 13.10 4.06 -30.26
N GLU A 357 12.87 4.88 -31.30
CA GLU A 357 12.97 4.45 -32.70
C GLU A 357 14.40 4.03 -33.06
N LEU A 358 15.39 4.75 -32.53
CA LEU A 358 16.81 4.47 -32.73
C LEU A 358 17.30 3.28 -31.89
N ALA A 359 16.82 3.17 -30.66
CA ALA A 359 17.17 2.11 -29.71
C ALA A 359 15.95 1.63 -28.89
N PRO A 360 15.19 0.64 -29.41
CA PRO A 360 14.00 0.13 -28.72
C PRO A 360 14.28 -0.57 -27.39
N ASP A 361 15.52 -0.98 -27.15
CA ASP A 361 16.04 -1.63 -25.95
C ASP A 361 16.66 -0.64 -24.95
N TYR A 362 16.51 0.67 -25.17
CA TYR A 362 16.95 1.69 -24.24
C TYR A 362 15.87 1.94 -23.15
N PRO A 363 16.08 1.54 -21.88
CA PRO A 363 15.04 1.64 -20.84
C PRO A 363 14.69 3.07 -20.43
N LEU A 364 15.66 3.99 -20.45
CA LEU A 364 15.51 5.33 -19.87
C LEU A 364 14.34 6.15 -20.48
N PRO A 365 14.18 6.25 -21.81
CA PRO A 365 13.06 6.99 -22.39
C PRO A 365 11.69 6.40 -22.04
N TYR A 366 11.57 5.09 -21.81
CA TYR A 366 10.31 4.50 -21.33
C TYR A 366 9.93 5.04 -19.96
N PHE A 367 10.87 5.11 -19.01
CA PHE A 367 10.59 5.68 -17.68
C PHE A 367 10.21 7.17 -17.77
N ARG A 368 10.90 7.94 -18.62
CA ARG A 368 10.61 9.37 -18.82
C ARG A 368 9.25 9.61 -19.46
N LEU A 369 8.85 8.80 -20.44
CA LEU A 369 7.50 8.81 -20.98
C LEU A 369 6.49 8.43 -19.90
N GLY A 370 6.77 7.40 -19.10
CA GLY A 370 5.98 7.03 -17.93
C GLY A 370 5.70 8.22 -17.01
N ASP A 371 6.73 8.98 -16.64
CA ASP A 371 6.62 10.19 -15.81
C ASP A 371 5.70 11.25 -16.44
N ILE A 372 5.88 11.55 -17.74
CA ILE A 372 5.05 12.53 -18.45
C ILE A 372 3.58 12.09 -18.48
N TYR A 373 3.31 10.81 -18.78
CA TYR A 373 1.94 10.28 -18.78
C TYR A 373 1.34 10.24 -17.38
N PHE A 374 2.15 10.00 -16.35
CA PHE A 374 1.75 10.07 -14.96
C PHE A 374 1.33 11.49 -14.58
N GLU A 375 2.18 12.49 -14.78
CA GLU A 375 1.86 13.90 -14.55
C GLU A 375 0.61 14.35 -15.35
N GLY A 376 0.48 13.86 -16.58
CA GLY A 376 -0.70 14.06 -17.43
C GLY A 376 -1.97 13.32 -17.00
N LYS A 377 -1.97 12.65 -15.84
CA LYS A 377 -3.07 11.85 -15.26
C LYS A 377 -3.56 10.69 -16.14
N LYS A 378 -2.71 10.23 -17.07
CA LYS A 378 -2.94 9.08 -17.95
C LYS A 378 -2.29 7.84 -17.33
N TRP A 379 -2.82 7.43 -16.18
CA TRP A 379 -2.21 6.42 -15.29
C TRP A 379 -2.05 5.05 -15.93
N LYS A 380 -2.95 4.68 -16.85
CA LYS A 380 -2.90 3.39 -17.55
C LYS A 380 -1.75 3.36 -18.56
N GLU A 381 -1.57 4.44 -19.29
CA GLU A 381 -0.48 4.64 -20.23
C GLU A 381 0.86 4.72 -19.49
N ALA A 382 0.91 5.48 -18.39
CA ALA A 382 2.10 5.58 -17.54
C ALA A 382 2.57 4.20 -17.06
N GLY A 383 1.67 3.38 -16.51
CA GLY A 383 1.97 2.02 -16.08
C GLY A 383 2.59 1.16 -17.18
N LYS A 384 2.06 1.21 -18.41
CA LYS A 384 2.61 0.47 -19.55
C LYS A 384 4.04 0.88 -19.90
N TYR A 385 4.33 2.18 -19.89
CA TYR A 385 5.69 2.67 -20.16
C TYR A 385 6.66 2.26 -19.06
N TYR A 386 6.28 2.39 -17.79
CA TYR A 386 7.11 1.93 -16.68
C TYR A 386 7.37 0.42 -16.73
N GLU A 387 6.34 -0.40 -16.97
CA GLU A 387 6.47 -1.84 -17.13
C GLU A 387 7.40 -2.20 -18.29
N LYS A 388 7.30 -1.49 -19.42
CA LYS A 388 8.18 -1.73 -20.57
C LYS A 388 9.64 -1.39 -20.28
N GLY A 389 9.89 -0.31 -19.54
CA GLY A 389 11.24 0.01 -19.06
C GLY A 389 11.76 -1.04 -18.07
N LEU A 390 10.91 -1.56 -17.19
CA LEU A 390 11.26 -2.61 -16.21
C LEU A 390 11.48 -3.99 -16.84
N GLU A 391 10.87 -4.29 -17.99
CA GLU A 391 11.20 -5.48 -18.79
C GLU A 391 12.66 -5.45 -19.27
N LEU A 392 13.19 -4.25 -19.54
CA LEU A 392 14.56 -4.03 -20.04
C LEU A 392 15.56 -3.88 -18.89
N ASP A 393 15.19 -3.14 -17.85
CA ASP A 393 15.98 -2.97 -16.62
C ASP A 393 15.11 -3.18 -15.36
N PRO A 394 15.11 -4.40 -14.77
CA PRO A 394 14.23 -4.73 -13.66
C PRO A 394 14.72 -4.20 -12.30
N LYS A 395 15.91 -3.59 -12.21
CA LYS A 395 16.53 -3.21 -10.93
C LYS A 395 16.26 -1.77 -10.51
N VAL A 396 15.39 -1.07 -11.23
CA VAL A 396 15.07 0.34 -10.95
C VAL A 396 13.97 0.44 -9.88
N GLN A 397 14.37 0.65 -8.61
CA GLN A 397 13.43 0.78 -7.48
C GLN A 397 12.36 1.83 -7.71
N LEU A 398 12.75 3.02 -8.19
CA LEU A 398 11.84 4.13 -8.45
C LEU A 398 10.75 3.76 -9.47
N ALA A 399 11.10 3.01 -10.53
CA ALA A 399 10.13 2.58 -11.53
C ALA A 399 9.11 1.59 -10.95
N TRP A 400 9.54 0.64 -10.11
CA TRP A 400 8.61 -0.25 -9.39
C TRP A 400 7.69 0.52 -8.44
N MET A 401 8.20 1.56 -7.77
CA MET A 401 7.39 2.45 -6.94
C MET A 401 6.33 3.17 -7.77
N ARG A 402 6.70 3.75 -8.92
CA ARG A 402 5.76 4.41 -9.85
C ARG A 402 4.71 3.44 -10.40
N VAL A 403 5.09 2.20 -10.73
CA VAL A 403 4.12 1.14 -11.09
C VAL A 403 3.13 0.91 -9.94
N GLY A 404 3.62 0.79 -8.71
CA GLY A 404 2.75 0.64 -7.52
C GLY A 404 1.76 1.81 -7.36
N GLU A 405 2.23 3.04 -7.53
CA GLU A 405 1.39 4.24 -7.48
C GLU A 405 0.33 4.26 -8.58
N THR A 406 0.68 3.89 -9.82
CA THR A 406 -0.29 3.81 -10.93
C THR A 406 -1.39 2.80 -10.64
N TYR A 407 -1.07 1.65 -10.04
CA TYR A 407 -2.04 0.65 -9.63
C TYR A 407 -2.89 1.12 -8.44
N GLN A 408 -2.27 1.80 -7.46
CA GLN A 408 -2.96 2.36 -6.30
C GLN A 408 -4.02 3.39 -6.69
N ILE A 409 -3.69 4.35 -7.57
CA ILE A 409 -4.63 5.38 -8.05
C ILE A 409 -5.81 4.75 -8.80
N ARG A 410 -5.59 3.59 -9.42
CA ARG A 410 -6.60 2.80 -10.14
C ARG A 410 -7.34 1.80 -9.25
N TYR A 411 -7.14 1.85 -7.93
CA TYR A 411 -7.75 0.96 -6.94
C TYR A 411 -7.40 -0.54 -7.12
N MET A 412 -6.32 -0.84 -7.85
CA MET A 412 -5.78 -2.18 -8.08
C MET A 412 -4.77 -2.52 -6.98
N TYR A 413 -5.28 -2.73 -5.77
CA TYR A 413 -4.46 -2.79 -4.56
C TYR A 413 -3.51 -3.99 -4.49
N SER A 414 -3.91 -5.15 -5.05
CA SER A 414 -3.08 -6.36 -5.01
C SER A 414 -1.82 -6.21 -5.86
N GLU A 415 -1.97 -5.64 -7.06
CA GLU A 415 -0.91 -5.33 -8.00
C GLU A 415 0.00 -4.22 -7.45
N ALA A 416 -0.58 -3.20 -6.81
CA ALA A 416 0.18 -2.14 -6.14
C ALA A 416 1.08 -2.71 -5.03
N ILE A 417 0.56 -3.59 -4.17
CA ILE A 417 1.34 -4.26 -3.12
C ILE A 417 2.50 -5.06 -3.72
N ALA A 418 2.25 -5.82 -4.79
CA ALA A 418 3.30 -6.59 -5.46
C ALA A 418 4.42 -5.69 -6.00
N ALA A 419 4.06 -4.57 -6.64
CA ALA A 419 5.02 -3.60 -7.16
C ALA A 419 5.83 -2.91 -6.06
N PHE A 420 5.20 -2.47 -4.96
CA PHE A 420 5.93 -1.87 -3.83
C PHE A 420 6.86 -2.87 -3.13
N ARG A 421 6.45 -4.14 -2.99
CA ARG A 421 7.35 -5.18 -2.48
C ARG A 421 8.54 -5.41 -3.40
N LYS A 422 8.32 -5.42 -4.73
CA LYS A 422 9.41 -5.48 -5.71
C LYS A 422 10.36 -4.29 -5.60
N ALA A 423 9.84 -3.08 -5.40
CA ALA A 423 10.66 -1.90 -5.15
C ALA A 423 11.58 -2.09 -3.92
N LEU A 424 11.07 -2.67 -2.83
CA LEU A 424 11.86 -2.97 -1.62
C LEU A 424 12.82 -4.14 -1.78
N GLU A 425 12.59 -5.05 -2.73
CA GLU A 425 13.51 -6.15 -3.05
C GLU A 425 14.72 -5.68 -3.87
N VAL A 426 14.53 -4.72 -4.78
CA VAL A 426 15.58 -4.32 -5.74
C VAL A 426 16.44 -3.14 -5.29
N GLY A 427 15.94 -2.32 -4.36
CA GLY A 427 16.64 -1.14 -3.85
C GLY A 427 16.84 -1.15 -2.34
N PRO A 428 17.59 -0.19 -1.80
CA PRO A 428 17.76 -0.05 -0.36
C PRO A 428 16.40 0.23 0.33
N PRO A 429 16.30 0.01 1.65
CA PRO A 429 15.11 0.39 2.41
C PRO A 429 14.76 1.87 2.18
N ASN A 430 13.52 2.14 1.77
CA ASN A 430 13.06 3.47 1.41
C ASN A 430 11.73 3.78 2.14
N VAL A 431 11.70 4.91 2.86
CA VAL A 431 10.55 5.36 3.66
C VAL A 431 9.31 5.59 2.81
N GLU A 432 9.45 6.22 1.65
CA GLU A 432 8.34 6.53 0.73
C GLU A 432 7.68 5.26 0.21
N VAL A 433 8.48 4.27 -0.22
CA VAL A 433 7.97 2.97 -0.67
C VAL A 433 7.22 2.24 0.46
N LEU A 434 7.77 2.26 1.68
CA LEU A 434 7.13 1.65 2.85
C LEU A 434 5.84 2.34 3.26
N LEU A 435 5.78 3.67 3.16
CA LEU A 435 4.58 4.47 3.40
C LEU A 435 3.48 4.15 2.39
N ASN A 436 3.82 4.14 1.10
CA ASN A 436 2.87 3.80 0.04
C ASN A 436 2.35 2.36 0.20
N LEU A 437 3.24 1.41 0.53
CA LEU A 437 2.84 0.04 0.88
C LEU A 437 1.89 0.01 2.08
N ALA A 438 2.17 0.77 3.14
CA ALA A 438 1.32 0.83 4.33
C ALA A 438 -0.08 1.37 4.01
N ILE A 439 -0.16 2.41 3.17
CA ILE A 439 -1.43 3.01 2.73
C ILE A 439 -2.27 1.99 1.95
N VAL A 440 -1.67 1.26 1.01
CA VAL A 440 -2.39 0.26 0.22
C VAL A 440 -2.84 -0.93 1.08
N LEU A 441 -1.97 -1.43 1.96
CA LEU A 441 -2.33 -2.51 2.90
C LEU A 441 -3.48 -2.09 3.82
N LYS A 442 -3.45 -0.86 4.33
CA LYS A 442 -4.55 -0.30 5.12
C LYS A 442 -5.86 -0.26 4.32
N ASN A 443 -5.83 0.16 3.05
CA ASN A 443 -7.02 0.19 2.20
C ASN A 443 -7.58 -1.23 1.92
N GLN A 444 -6.75 -2.27 1.97
CA GLN A 444 -7.19 -3.67 1.95
C GLN A 444 -7.60 -4.22 3.34
N GLN A 445 -7.62 -3.37 4.36
CA GLN A 445 -7.88 -3.74 5.77
C GLN A 445 -6.82 -4.67 6.39
N ASP A 446 -5.66 -4.86 5.75
CA ASP A 446 -4.50 -5.51 6.37
C ASP A 446 -3.76 -4.52 7.27
N TYR A 447 -4.37 -4.24 8.42
CA TYR A 447 -3.79 -3.32 9.41
C TYR A 447 -2.51 -3.86 10.05
N SER A 448 -2.31 -5.19 10.07
CA SER A 448 -1.08 -5.81 10.57
C SER A 448 0.12 -5.48 9.68
N GLY A 449 0.01 -5.78 8.38
CA GLY A 449 1.07 -5.49 7.41
C GLY A 449 1.30 -3.99 7.25
N ALA A 450 0.24 -3.18 7.31
CA ALA A 450 0.36 -1.73 7.27
C ALA A 450 1.20 -1.18 8.44
N LYS A 451 0.94 -1.64 9.66
CA LYS A 451 1.73 -1.25 10.84
C LYS A 451 3.17 -1.71 10.77
N GLU A 452 3.41 -2.94 10.32
CA GLU A 452 4.77 -3.46 10.14
C GLU A 452 5.57 -2.59 9.16
N SER A 453 4.95 -2.20 8.05
CA SER A 453 5.56 -1.32 7.05
C SER A 453 5.89 0.07 7.65
N CYS A 454 4.98 0.65 8.42
CA CYS A 454 5.26 1.90 9.14
C CYS A 454 6.37 1.74 10.20
N ILE A 455 6.44 0.63 10.93
CA ILE A 455 7.51 0.39 11.92
C ILE A 455 8.87 0.30 11.22
N LYS A 456 8.95 -0.37 10.07
CA LYS A 456 10.16 -0.39 9.23
C LYS A 456 10.53 1.01 8.74
N ALA A 457 9.55 1.83 8.37
CA ALA A 457 9.80 3.21 7.95
C ALA A 457 10.37 4.06 9.11
N ILE A 458 9.83 3.92 10.34
CA ILE A 458 10.36 4.59 11.55
C ILE A 458 11.81 4.17 11.85
N GLN A 459 12.18 2.91 11.58
CA GLN A 459 13.56 2.45 11.78
C GLN A 459 14.56 3.13 10.84
N ILE A 460 14.11 3.59 9.68
CA ILE A 460 14.95 4.30 8.69
C ILE A 460 14.98 5.79 9.01
N ASP A 461 13.80 6.39 9.24
CA ASP A 461 13.64 7.80 9.58
C ASP A 461 12.71 7.95 10.80
N PRO A 462 13.28 8.03 12.02
CA PRO A 462 12.51 8.14 13.25
C PRO A 462 11.75 9.46 13.42
N GLU A 463 12.09 10.49 12.64
CA GLU A 463 11.48 11.83 12.73
C GLU A 463 10.45 12.07 11.62
N ASN A 464 10.15 11.04 10.82
CA ASN A 464 9.20 11.16 9.72
C ASN A 464 7.74 11.32 10.21
N SER A 465 7.26 12.56 10.18
CA SER A 465 5.90 12.94 10.58
C SER A 465 4.79 12.20 9.80
N SER A 466 5.01 11.91 8.51
CA SER A 466 4.04 11.20 7.66
C SER A 466 3.83 9.75 8.10
N VAL A 467 4.88 9.10 8.63
CA VAL A 467 4.77 7.72 9.14
C VAL A 467 3.92 7.67 10.41
N TYR A 468 4.11 8.60 11.32
CA TYR A 468 3.29 8.72 12.52
C TYR A 468 1.83 9.07 12.19
N HIS A 469 1.60 9.95 11.20
CA HIS A 469 0.25 10.26 10.73
C HIS A 469 -0.47 9.01 10.18
N ASN A 470 0.21 8.20 9.37
CA ASN A 470 -0.37 6.97 8.84
C ASN A 470 -0.64 5.92 9.93
N LEU A 471 0.27 5.76 10.90
CA LEU A 471 0.02 4.90 12.08
C LEU A 471 -1.17 5.37 12.89
N GLY A 472 -1.26 6.68 13.18
CA GLY A 472 -2.40 7.28 13.85
C GLY A 472 -3.71 6.99 13.12
N THR A 473 -3.71 7.12 11.79
CA THR A 473 -4.87 6.83 10.94
C THR A 473 -5.27 5.35 11.00
N ILE A 474 -4.31 4.43 10.97
CA ILE A 474 -4.58 2.99 11.13
C ILE A 474 -5.24 2.70 12.49
N TYR A 475 -4.72 3.26 13.58
CA TYR A 475 -5.32 3.07 14.91
C TYR A 475 -6.69 3.75 15.05
N PHE A 476 -6.88 4.88 14.38
CA PHE A 476 -8.16 5.58 14.31
C PHE A 476 -9.22 4.71 13.61
N GLU A 477 -8.91 4.13 12.44
CA GLU A 477 -9.83 3.23 11.73
C GLU A 477 -10.18 1.98 12.56
N GLN A 478 -9.23 1.49 13.36
CA GLN A 478 -9.45 0.41 14.33
C GLN A 478 -10.23 0.82 15.59
N LYS A 479 -10.70 2.07 15.67
CA LYS A 479 -11.38 2.65 16.84
C LYS A 479 -10.55 2.66 18.12
N ASN A 480 -9.23 2.53 18.01
CA ASN A 480 -8.31 2.67 19.13
C ASN A 480 -7.87 4.13 19.26
N TRP A 481 -8.80 4.96 19.70
CA TRP A 481 -8.63 6.42 19.76
C TRP A 481 -7.48 6.86 20.68
N LYS A 482 -7.18 6.08 21.73
CA LYS A 482 -6.08 6.36 22.66
C LYS A 482 -4.72 6.28 21.96
N LYS A 483 -4.46 5.17 21.24
CA LYS A 483 -3.22 5.03 20.46
C LYS A 483 -3.18 5.98 19.27
N ALA A 484 -4.33 6.22 18.62
CA ALA A 484 -4.40 7.18 17.53
C ALA A 484 -3.95 8.57 17.98
N LYS A 485 -4.40 9.01 19.17
CA LYS A 485 -3.98 10.28 19.78
C LYS A 485 -2.47 10.36 19.96
N GLU A 486 -1.85 9.35 20.58
CA GLU A 486 -0.39 9.31 20.78
C GLU A 486 0.39 9.49 19.47
N TYR A 487 0.00 8.78 18.41
CA TYR A 487 0.69 8.86 17.11
C TYR A 487 0.40 10.16 16.35
N PHE A 488 -0.82 10.71 16.44
CA PHE A 488 -1.10 12.01 15.85
C PHE A 488 -0.38 13.15 16.58
N GLU A 489 -0.25 13.08 17.91
CA GLU A 489 0.56 14.02 18.70
C GLU A 489 2.04 13.95 18.28
N LEU A 490 2.58 12.76 18.02
CA LEU A 490 3.93 12.60 17.46
C LEU A 490 4.04 13.19 16.05
N ALA A 491 3.06 12.95 15.18
CA ALA A 491 3.07 13.48 13.81
C ALA A 491 3.19 15.01 13.79
N VAL A 492 2.37 15.70 14.60
CA VAL A 492 2.38 17.17 14.68
C VAL A 492 3.57 17.72 15.47
N LYS A 493 4.18 16.91 16.34
CA LYS A 493 5.43 17.26 17.04
C LYS A 493 6.60 17.37 16.06
N TYR A 494 6.73 16.40 15.15
CA TYR A 494 7.82 16.38 14.17
C TYR A 494 7.58 17.33 13.00
N ASP A 495 6.32 17.52 12.57
CA ASP A 495 5.97 18.55 11.59
C ASP A 495 4.65 19.23 11.93
N GLN A 496 4.75 20.50 12.33
CA GLN A 496 3.60 21.32 12.71
C GLN A 496 2.76 21.79 11.51
N LYS A 497 3.24 21.67 10.28
CA LYS A 497 2.56 22.17 9.07
C LYS A 497 1.61 21.14 8.44
N ILE A 498 1.56 19.91 8.95
CA ILE A 498 0.69 18.85 8.40
C ILE A 498 -0.76 19.07 8.82
N VAL A 499 -1.51 19.78 7.97
CA VAL A 499 -2.95 20.05 8.17
C VAL A 499 -3.76 18.77 8.42
N PRO A 500 -3.59 17.68 7.64
CA PRO A 500 -4.33 16.44 7.90
C PRO A 500 -4.06 15.84 9.28
N ALA A 501 -2.86 15.99 9.83
CA ALA A 501 -2.52 15.46 11.15
C ALA A 501 -3.20 16.25 12.27
N TRP A 502 -3.21 17.58 12.20
CA TRP A 502 -3.96 18.42 13.15
C TRP A 502 -5.47 18.17 13.08
N MET A 503 -6.02 18.02 11.87
CA MET A 503 -7.44 17.69 11.68
C MET A 503 -7.79 16.34 12.30
N GLN A 504 -7.01 15.30 12.02
CA GLN A 504 -7.25 13.96 12.56
C GLN A 504 -7.01 13.87 14.07
N LEU A 505 -6.07 14.67 14.60
CA LEU A 505 -5.90 14.84 16.04
C LEU A 505 -7.15 15.47 16.67
N GLY A 506 -7.71 16.51 16.05
CA GLY A 506 -8.99 17.11 16.46
C GLY A 506 -10.16 16.13 16.42
N ASP A 507 -10.27 15.33 15.36
CA ASP A 507 -11.26 14.25 15.25
C ASP A 507 -11.08 13.23 16.39
N THR A 508 -9.84 12.86 16.70
CA THR A 508 -9.51 11.89 17.76
C THR A 508 -9.85 12.42 19.15
N TYR A 509 -9.49 13.66 19.48
CA TYR A 509 -9.89 14.30 20.74
C TYR A 509 -11.42 14.39 20.86
N SER A 510 -12.11 14.70 19.77
CA SER A 510 -13.59 14.75 19.77
C SER A 510 -14.21 13.39 20.10
N ARG A 511 -13.65 12.29 19.55
CA ARG A 511 -14.08 10.91 19.87
C ARG A 511 -13.78 10.50 21.31
N LEU A 512 -12.76 11.09 21.93
CA LEU A 512 -12.41 10.91 23.34
C LEU A 512 -13.19 11.85 24.28
N TYR A 513 -14.11 12.67 23.76
CA TYR A 513 -14.84 13.71 24.50
C TYR A 513 -13.94 14.79 25.12
N GLU A 514 -12.71 14.92 24.64
CA GLU A 514 -11.75 15.98 25.00
C GLU A 514 -12.01 17.23 24.13
N HIS A 515 -13.19 17.84 24.28
CA HIS A 515 -13.70 18.88 23.38
C HIS A 515 -12.81 20.13 23.32
N SER A 516 -12.24 20.56 24.45
CA SER A 516 -11.34 21.72 24.51
C SER A 516 -10.04 21.51 23.71
N GLN A 517 -9.42 20.34 23.82
CA GLN A 517 -8.24 19.97 23.02
C GLN A 517 -8.59 19.82 21.54
N ALA A 518 -9.77 19.26 21.22
CA ALA A 518 -10.25 19.16 19.84
C ALA A 518 -10.36 20.54 19.18
N ILE A 519 -10.95 21.52 19.88
CA ILE A 519 -11.06 22.91 19.40
C ILE A 519 -9.67 23.48 19.09
N SER A 520 -8.70 23.33 19.99
CA SER A 520 -7.33 23.80 19.80
C SER A 520 -6.66 23.16 18.58
N ALA A 521 -6.80 21.84 18.41
CA ALA A 521 -6.24 21.12 17.26
C ALA A 521 -6.86 21.59 15.93
N TYR A 522 -8.18 21.80 15.86
CA TYR A 522 -8.81 22.36 14.66
C TYR A 522 -8.39 23.80 14.37
N GLN A 523 -8.22 24.62 15.41
CA GLN A 523 -7.69 25.98 15.24
C GLN A 523 -6.27 25.97 14.68
N LYS A 524 -5.41 25.07 15.15
CA LYS A 524 -4.07 24.86 14.59
C LYS A 524 -4.12 24.38 13.14
N ALA A 525 -5.03 23.46 12.80
CA ALA A 525 -5.23 23.04 11.41
C ALA A 525 -5.60 24.22 10.49
N ILE A 526 -6.43 25.16 10.96
CA ILE A 526 -6.80 26.37 10.20
C ILE A 526 -5.62 27.33 10.07
N GLU A 527 -4.86 27.53 11.13
CA GLU A 527 -3.69 28.43 11.19
C GLU A 527 -2.63 28.04 10.16
N VAL A 528 -2.35 26.74 10.03
CA VAL A 528 -1.29 26.22 9.14
C VAL A 528 -1.79 25.90 7.73
N ALA A 529 -3.09 25.95 7.46
CA ALA A 529 -3.67 25.61 6.16
C ALA A 529 -3.40 26.68 5.09
N SER A 530 -2.78 26.24 3.98
CA SER A 530 -2.74 26.99 2.71
C SER A 530 -4.15 27.09 2.07
N GLN A 531 -4.28 27.87 1.00
CA GLN A 531 -5.57 28.02 0.31
C GLN A 531 -6.09 26.68 -0.22
N GLU A 532 -5.24 25.89 -0.86
CA GLU A 532 -5.58 24.55 -1.36
C GLU A 532 -6.09 23.63 -0.24
N HIS A 533 -5.43 23.66 0.92
CA HIS A 533 -5.89 22.90 2.09
C HIS A 533 -7.27 23.35 2.57
N ARG A 534 -7.56 24.65 2.54
CA ARG A 534 -8.88 25.17 2.93
C ARG A 534 -9.95 24.74 1.93
N ASP A 535 -9.65 24.77 0.64
CA ASP A 535 -10.58 24.36 -0.39
C ASP A 535 -10.92 22.86 -0.28
N PHE A 536 -9.93 22.03 0.06
CA PHE A 536 -10.11 20.58 0.18
C PHE A 536 -10.65 20.12 1.55
N PHE A 537 -10.07 20.59 2.66
CA PHE A 537 -10.40 20.14 4.03
C PHE A 537 -11.29 21.11 4.80
N GLY A 538 -11.49 22.34 4.31
CA GLY A 538 -12.14 23.42 5.07
C GLY A 538 -13.50 23.04 5.63
N ALA A 539 -14.38 22.43 4.82
CA ALA A 539 -15.68 21.97 5.28
C ALA A 539 -15.56 21.04 6.51
N ARG A 540 -14.64 20.07 6.48
CA ARG A 540 -14.45 19.11 7.57
C ARG A 540 -13.85 19.76 8.81
N ILE A 541 -12.82 20.59 8.65
CA ILE A 541 -12.13 21.27 9.76
C ILE A 541 -13.09 22.23 10.47
N PHE A 542 -13.84 23.05 9.73
CA PHE A 542 -14.78 24.00 10.30
C PHE A 542 -16.00 23.31 10.92
N TYR A 543 -16.49 22.20 10.34
CA TYR A 543 -17.52 21.39 10.97
C TYR A 543 -17.05 20.79 12.30
N GLY A 544 -15.86 20.19 12.32
CA GLY A 544 -15.27 19.62 13.53
C GLY A 544 -15.08 20.66 14.64
N LEU A 545 -14.59 21.85 14.28
CA LEU A 545 -14.48 23.00 15.19
C LEU A 545 -15.86 23.41 15.74
N GLY A 546 -16.84 23.62 14.84
CA GLY A 546 -18.19 24.04 15.20
C GLY A 546 -18.92 23.02 16.09
N TRP A 547 -18.78 21.73 15.80
CA TRP A 547 -19.34 20.66 16.62
C TRP A 547 -18.77 20.68 18.05
N ASN A 548 -17.45 20.78 18.21
CA ASN A 548 -16.85 20.78 19.54
C ASN A 548 -17.13 22.08 20.32
N LEU A 549 -17.21 23.23 19.63
CA LEU A 549 -17.67 24.49 20.25
C LEU A 549 -19.13 24.40 20.73
N PHE A 550 -20.00 23.75 19.94
CA PHE A 550 -21.38 23.50 20.35
C PHE A 550 -21.45 22.63 21.60
N ARG A 551 -20.62 21.58 21.69
CA ARG A 551 -20.55 20.69 22.86
C ARG A 551 -20.08 21.40 24.12
N GLU A 552 -19.19 22.38 23.99
CA GLU A 552 -18.76 23.30 25.05
C GLU A 552 -19.77 24.43 25.33
N LYS A 553 -20.97 24.39 24.72
CA LYS A 553 -22.02 25.42 24.85
C LYS A 553 -21.62 26.82 24.36
N ARG A 554 -20.55 26.94 23.57
CA ARG A 554 -20.08 28.18 22.94
C ARG A 554 -20.82 28.42 21.62
N TYR A 555 -22.15 28.61 21.72
CA TYR A 555 -23.04 28.53 20.57
C TYR A 555 -22.81 29.61 19.50
N ALA A 556 -22.47 30.84 19.89
CA ALA A 556 -22.19 31.93 18.94
C ALA A 556 -20.92 31.67 18.12
N GLU A 557 -19.89 31.10 18.73
CA GLU A 557 -18.66 30.72 18.02
C GLU A 557 -18.89 29.49 17.15
N ALA A 558 -19.70 28.53 17.62
CA ALA A 558 -20.12 27.38 16.84
C ALA A 558 -20.89 27.80 15.58
N GLU A 559 -21.81 28.75 15.68
CA GLU A 559 -22.54 29.34 14.53
C GLU A 559 -21.57 29.84 13.46
N ASN A 560 -20.61 30.69 13.83
CA ASN A 560 -19.62 31.24 12.89
C ASN A 560 -18.77 30.13 12.22
N ALA A 561 -18.31 29.14 12.99
CA ALA A 561 -17.54 28.02 12.45
C ALA A 561 -18.37 27.17 11.47
N LEU A 562 -19.62 26.86 11.81
CA LEU A 562 -20.50 26.05 10.98
C LEU A 562 -20.95 26.78 9.71
N GLU A 563 -21.17 28.10 9.77
CA GLU A 563 -21.41 28.91 8.56
C GLU A 563 -20.20 28.91 7.63
N LYS A 564 -18.97 28.98 8.16
CA LYS A 564 -17.75 28.81 7.36
C LYS A 564 -17.67 27.43 6.72
N SER A 565 -18.05 26.37 7.43
CA SER A 565 -18.14 25.02 6.86
C SER A 565 -19.09 24.97 5.65
N LEU A 566 -20.28 25.55 5.77
CA LEU A 566 -21.26 25.61 4.68
C LEU A 566 -20.82 26.45 3.48
N LYS A 567 -19.86 27.38 3.63
CA LYS A 567 -19.27 28.07 2.47
C LYS A 567 -18.47 27.13 1.58
N PHE A 568 -17.78 26.15 2.16
CA PHE A 568 -17.02 25.14 1.41
C PHE A 568 -17.89 23.98 0.93
N ASN A 569 -18.87 23.55 1.74
CA ASN A 569 -19.84 22.53 1.33
C ASN A 569 -21.27 22.97 1.68
N PRO A 570 -21.95 23.69 0.77
CA PRO A 570 -23.29 24.23 1.01
C PRO A 570 -24.39 23.17 1.17
N ASN A 571 -24.15 21.92 0.78
CA ASN A 571 -25.15 20.84 0.80
C ASN A 571 -24.78 19.75 1.82
N ASN A 572 -24.22 20.14 2.97
CA ASN A 572 -23.92 19.21 4.06
C ASN A 572 -25.05 19.21 5.11
N PRO A 573 -25.90 18.16 5.17
CA PRO A 573 -27.05 18.13 6.09
C PRO A 573 -26.63 18.07 7.57
N ASP A 574 -25.54 17.38 7.92
CA ASP A 574 -25.02 17.32 9.29
C ASP A 574 -24.64 18.71 9.83
N THR A 575 -23.95 19.49 9.00
CA THR A 575 -23.55 20.86 9.33
C THR A 575 -24.78 21.74 9.52
N MET A 576 -25.78 21.62 8.64
CA MET A 576 -27.04 22.39 8.75
C MET A 576 -27.83 22.06 10.01
N ILE A 577 -27.87 20.79 10.42
CA ILE A 577 -28.56 20.40 11.66
C ILE A 577 -27.86 20.95 12.88
N THR A 578 -26.53 20.84 12.92
CA THR A 578 -25.74 21.34 14.04
C THR A 578 -25.85 22.86 14.12
N LEU A 579 -25.80 23.56 12.98
CA LEU A 579 -25.99 25.01 12.91
C LEU A 579 -27.39 25.43 13.36
N GLY A 580 -28.42 24.77 12.84
CA GLY A 580 -29.80 25.03 13.27
C GLY A 580 -29.97 24.80 14.78
N THR A 581 -29.34 23.77 15.33
CA THR A 581 -29.39 23.49 16.78
C THR A 581 -28.64 24.54 17.59
N ALA A 582 -27.47 24.97 17.13
CA ALA A 582 -26.71 26.06 17.77
C ALA A 582 -27.50 27.38 17.77
N LEU A 583 -28.19 27.71 16.67
CA LEU A 583 -29.06 28.87 16.55
C LEU A 583 -30.27 28.78 17.49
N ALA A 584 -30.87 27.60 17.61
CA ALA A 584 -32.00 27.37 18.50
C ALA A 584 -31.62 27.55 19.97
N MET A 585 -30.44 27.09 20.39
CA MET A 585 -29.90 27.32 21.73
C MET A 585 -29.66 28.82 22.02
N GLN A 586 -29.45 29.62 20.98
CA GLN A 586 -29.37 31.09 21.06
C GLN A 586 -30.74 31.79 20.94
N LYS A 587 -31.85 31.04 20.98
CA LYS A 587 -33.22 31.54 20.79
C LYS A 587 -33.50 32.13 19.39
N LYS A 588 -32.64 31.90 18.40
CA LYS A 588 -32.82 32.31 17.00
C LYS A 588 -33.65 31.27 16.21
N ILE A 589 -34.86 30.97 16.69
CA ILE A 589 -35.67 29.83 16.23
C ILE A 589 -36.03 29.91 14.73
N ALA A 590 -36.37 31.09 14.21
CA ALA A 590 -36.73 31.25 12.80
C ALA A 590 -35.56 30.92 11.85
N GLN A 591 -34.33 31.30 12.22
CA GLN A 591 -33.13 30.97 11.46
C GLN A 591 -32.80 29.48 11.57
N ALA A 592 -32.95 28.89 12.76
CA ALA A 592 -32.76 27.46 12.97
C ALA A 592 -33.67 26.61 12.07
N GLN A 593 -34.94 26.99 11.96
CA GLN A 593 -35.92 26.30 11.12
C GLN A 593 -35.54 26.31 9.64
N LYS A 594 -34.94 27.40 9.12
CA LYS A 594 -34.46 27.47 7.74
C LYS A 594 -33.44 26.37 7.44
N TYR A 595 -32.46 26.19 8.32
CA TYR A 595 -31.41 25.18 8.14
C TYR A 595 -31.93 23.76 8.35
N TRP A 596 -32.80 23.52 9.35
CA TRP A 596 -33.40 22.21 9.52
C TRP A 596 -34.28 21.80 8.34
N LYS A 597 -35.11 22.70 7.79
CA LYS A 597 -35.90 22.40 6.59
C LYS A 597 -35.00 21.98 5.43
N ARG A 598 -33.91 22.73 5.20
CA ARG A 598 -32.94 22.40 4.17
C ARG A 598 -32.25 21.06 4.41
N ALA A 599 -31.92 20.72 5.66
CA ALA A 599 -31.36 19.41 5.99
C ALA A 599 -32.35 18.26 5.71
N VAL A 600 -33.65 18.47 5.95
CA VAL A 600 -34.71 17.49 5.58
C VAL A 600 -34.81 17.32 4.08
N GLU A 601 -34.69 18.39 3.29
CA GLU A 601 -34.71 18.32 1.83
C GLU A 601 -33.51 17.53 1.28
N LEU A 602 -32.33 17.72 1.87
CA LEU A 602 -31.09 17.07 1.44
C LEU A 602 -31.00 15.59 1.87
N ASP A 603 -31.61 15.24 3.00
CA ASP A 603 -31.67 13.86 3.48
C ASP A 603 -33.08 13.44 3.93
N PRO A 604 -34.06 13.32 3.03
CA PRO A 604 -35.44 13.05 3.42
C PRO A 604 -35.65 11.71 4.12
N GLY A 605 -34.78 10.72 3.89
CA GLY A 605 -34.91 9.36 4.42
C GLY A 605 -33.92 8.99 5.53
N GLY A 606 -32.76 9.64 5.59
CA GLY A 606 -31.68 9.27 6.48
C GLY A 606 -31.80 9.86 7.89
N GLU A 607 -30.83 9.48 8.72
CA GLU A 607 -30.77 9.81 10.14
C GLU A 607 -30.75 11.32 10.37
N THR A 608 -30.06 12.05 9.49
CA THR A 608 -29.90 13.51 9.63
C THR A 608 -31.23 14.21 9.38
N GLY A 609 -31.93 13.92 8.27
CA GLY A 609 -33.24 14.54 8.04
C GLY A 609 -34.30 14.08 9.05
N GLN A 610 -34.20 12.88 9.61
CA GLN A 610 -35.04 12.47 10.74
C GLN A 610 -34.79 13.34 11.98
N ALA A 611 -33.53 13.56 12.37
CA ALA A 611 -33.18 14.45 13.47
C ALA A 611 -33.63 15.90 13.22
N ALA A 612 -33.49 16.39 11.99
CA ALA A 612 -33.95 17.71 11.58
C ALA A 612 -35.48 17.86 11.72
N ARG A 613 -36.26 16.84 11.32
CA ARG A 613 -37.72 16.81 11.52
C ARG A 613 -38.10 16.84 12.99
N GLN A 614 -37.41 16.08 13.83
CA GLN A 614 -37.65 16.10 15.28
C GLN A 614 -37.41 17.50 15.85
N ASN A 615 -36.33 18.17 15.42
CA ASN A 615 -36.04 19.55 15.84
C ASN A 615 -37.09 20.55 15.35
N LEU A 616 -37.56 20.43 14.11
CA LEU A 616 -38.66 21.25 13.57
C LEU A 616 -39.97 21.04 14.34
N SER A 617 -40.29 19.79 14.68
CA SER A 617 -41.47 19.44 15.48
C SER A 617 -41.39 20.07 16.88
N ARG A 618 -40.23 19.99 17.54
CA ARG A 618 -39.99 20.60 18.86
C ARG A 618 -40.06 22.13 18.83
N ALA A 619 -39.72 22.75 17.71
CA ALA A 619 -39.74 24.20 17.53
C ALA A 619 -41.14 24.77 17.19
N GLY A 620 -42.21 23.97 17.32
CA GLY A 620 -43.59 24.45 17.24
C GLY A 620 -44.14 24.65 15.82
N LEU A 621 -43.63 23.93 14.82
CA LEU A 621 -44.05 24.06 13.42
C LEU A 621 -44.48 22.72 12.80
N ALA A 622 -45.42 22.04 13.47
CA ALA A 622 -46.08 20.84 12.97
C ALA A 622 -46.92 21.08 11.70
N ASP A 623 -47.31 22.34 11.43
CA ASP A 623 -48.24 22.68 10.34
C ASP A 623 -47.62 22.74 8.93
N ALA A 624 -46.29 22.80 8.81
CA ALA A 624 -45.60 22.93 7.51
C ALA A 624 -45.26 21.58 6.83
N LEU A 625 -45.81 20.46 7.29
CA LEU A 625 -45.53 19.11 6.78
C LEU A 625 -46.77 18.38 6.23
N LYS A 626 -47.91 19.06 6.04
CA LYS A 626 -49.08 18.49 5.35
C LYS A 626 -48.80 18.36 3.85
N GLY A 627 -48.12 17.28 3.45
CA GLY A 627 -47.91 16.97 2.04
C GLY A 627 -47.17 15.68 1.72
N ILE A 628 -46.45 15.06 2.66
CA ILE A 628 -45.73 13.80 2.40
C ILE A 628 -45.91 12.90 3.62
N SER A 629 -46.74 11.85 3.48
CA SER A 629 -46.94 10.72 4.42
C SER A 629 -46.82 11.06 5.91
N GLY A 630 -47.97 11.32 6.56
CA GLY A 630 -48.06 12.04 7.83
C GLY A 630 -47.36 11.41 9.07
N PRO A 631 -47.05 12.25 10.09
CA PRO A 631 -46.57 11.82 11.40
C PRO A 631 -47.66 11.09 12.20
N VAL A 632 -47.24 10.20 13.12
CA VAL A 632 -48.11 9.67 14.18
C VAL A 632 -48.63 10.88 14.97
N ALA A 633 -49.94 10.99 15.16
CA ALA A 633 -50.53 12.11 15.86
C ALA A 633 -49.91 12.21 17.27
N GLY A 634 -49.56 13.43 17.68
CA GLY A 634 -48.88 13.68 18.94
C GLY A 634 -49.71 13.22 20.13
N ARG A 635 -49.18 12.28 20.90
CA ARG A 635 -49.53 12.12 22.32
C ARG A 635 -48.41 12.73 23.14
N ALA A 636 -48.71 13.82 23.83
CA ALA A 636 -47.74 14.70 24.47
C ALA A 636 -47.41 14.32 25.93
N ASP A 637 -48.01 13.25 26.47
CA ASP A 637 -48.19 13.18 27.93
C ASP A 637 -47.32 12.10 28.62
N GLY A 638 -46.41 11.44 27.91
CA GLY A 638 -45.54 10.40 28.51
C GLY A 638 -46.26 9.14 29.01
N LEU A 639 -47.58 9.06 28.80
CA LEU A 639 -48.43 7.91 29.09
C LEU A 639 -48.10 6.74 28.16
N LYS A 640 -48.03 5.52 28.70
CA LYS A 640 -47.74 4.31 27.93
C LYS A 640 -48.85 3.28 28.12
N ALA A 641 -49.12 2.51 27.07
CA ALA A 641 -49.97 1.32 27.15
C ALA A 641 -49.10 0.06 27.24
N THR A 642 -49.54 -0.95 27.98
CA THR A 642 -48.87 -2.25 28.00
C THR A 642 -49.37 -3.09 26.82
N VAL A 643 -48.46 -3.65 26.04
CA VAL A 643 -48.80 -4.42 24.83
C VAL A 643 -48.01 -5.71 24.72
N ALA A 644 -48.65 -6.77 24.29
CA ALA A 644 -48.01 -8.02 23.89
C ALA A 644 -48.30 -8.32 22.41
N VAL A 645 -47.32 -8.87 21.71
CA VAL A 645 -47.47 -9.28 20.30
C VAL A 645 -47.51 -10.80 20.24
N GLY A 646 -48.65 -11.33 19.79
CA GLY A 646 -48.86 -12.76 19.54
C GLY A 646 -48.18 -13.23 18.26
N ASP A 647 -48.19 -14.54 18.04
CA ASP A 647 -47.58 -15.14 16.86
C ASP A 647 -48.28 -14.66 15.58
N PHE A 648 -47.49 -14.23 14.60
CA PHE A 648 -48.02 -13.89 13.29
C PHE A 648 -48.24 -15.17 12.50
N GLN A 649 -49.49 -15.48 12.18
CA GLN A 649 -49.80 -16.62 11.34
C GLN A 649 -49.45 -16.30 9.89
N VAL A 650 -48.96 -17.29 9.15
CA VAL A 650 -48.70 -17.14 7.72
C VAL A 650 -49.72 -17.94 6.93
N LYS A 651 -50.56 -17.25 6.15
CA LYS A 651 -51.54 -17.86 5.22
C LYS A 651 -51.18 -17.67 3.76
N ALA A 652 -50.24 -16.77 3.45
CA ALA A 652 -49.71 -16.62 2.10
C ALA A 652 -48.98 -17.90 1.67
N ALA A 653 -49.38 -18.47 0.53
CA ALA A 653 -48.91 -19.78 0.06
C ALA A 653 -47.38 -19.85 -0.18
N THR A 654 -46.77 -18.70 -0.44
CA THR A 654 -45.37 -18.51 -0.81
C THR A 654 -44.47 -18.14 0.38
N ALA A 655 -45.01 -18.07 1.60
CA ALA A 655 -44.29 -17.69 2.82
C ALA A 655 -44.28 -18.82 3.86
N GLY A 656 -43.11 -19.06 4.48
CA GLY A 656 -42.99 -19.96 5.63
C GLY A 656 -43.25 -19.25 6.95
N GLN A 657 -43.56 -20.01 8.01
CA GLN A 657 -43.84 -19.48 9.35
C GLN A 657 -42.69 -18.64 9.94
N VAL A 658 -41.45 -18.88 9.51
CA VAL A 658 -40.26 -18.07 9.85
C VAL A 658 -40.45 -16.57 9.55
N ILE A 659 -41.21 -16.23 8.50
CA ILE A 659 -41.54 -14.84 8.16
C ILE A 659 -42.48 -14.24 9.21
N GLY A 660 -43.44 -15.03 9.70
CA GLY A 660 -44.31 -14.63 10.81
C GLY A 660 -43.51 -14.38 12.08
N ASP A 661 -42.61 -15.28 12.43
CA ASP A 661 -41.77 -15.15 13.63
C ASP A 661 -40.85 -13.90 13.53
N GLY A 662 -40.23 -13.68 12.37
CA GLY A 662 -39.43 -12.49 12.10
C GLY A 662 -40.26 -11.19 12.12
N LEU A 663 -41.46 -11.20 11.56
CA LEU A 663 -42.38 -10.05 11.60
C LEU A 663 -42.77 -9.71 13.03
N ARG A 664 -43.05 -10.71 13.87
CA ARG A 664 -43.35 -10.51 15.29
C ARG A 664 -42.21 -9.76 15.98
N GLU A 665 -40.97 -10.21 15.81
CA GLU A 665 -39.79 -9.55 16.41
C GLU A 665 -39.59 -8.12 15.89
N MET A 666 -39.70 -7.92 14.58
CA MET A 666 -39.60 -6.59 13.97
C MET A 666 -40.71 -5.66 14.46
N PHE A 667 -41.92 -6.19 14.65
CA PHE A 667 -43.07 -5.43 15.11
C PHE A 667 -42.99 -5.08 16.59
N MET A 668 -42.56 -6.00 17.44
CA MET A 668 -42.24 -5.74 18.85
C MET A 668 -41.19 -4.64 18.98
N THR A 669 -40.11 -4.74 18.19
CA THR A 669 -39.05 -3.74 18.14
C THR A 669 -39.59 -2.37 17.70
N ALA A 670 -40.47 -2.34 16.69
CA ALA A 670 -41.07 -1.10 16.20
C ALA A 670 -42.02 -0.44 17.23
N LEU A 671 -42.82 -1.24 17.94
CA LEU A 671 -43.69 -0.77 19.03
C LEU A 671 -42.89 -0.27 20.23
N HIS A 672 -41.80 -0.93 20.58
CA HIS A 672 -40.89 -0.47 21.63
C HIS A 672 -40.25 0.88 21.25
N ASN A 673 -39.73 0.98 20.02
CA ASN A 673 -39.03 2.17 19.55
C ASN A 673 -39.94 3.38 19.30
N CYS A 674 -41.25 3.19 19.12
CA CYS A 674 -42.18 4.30 18.99
C CYS A 674 -42.42 5.05 20.30
N GLY A 675 -42.06 4.48 21.46
CA GLY A 675 -42.10 5.13 22.76
C GLY A 675 -43.47 5.20 23.44
N TYR A 676 -44.55 4.78 22.77
CA TYR A 676 -45.93 4.78 23.30
C TYR A 676 -46.32 3.50 24.04
N PHE A 677 -45.53 2.44 23.92
CA PHE A 677 -45.84 1.13 24.48
C PHE A 677 -44.75 0.60 25.40
N ILE A 678 -45.17 -0.09 26.46
CA ILE A 678 -44.34 -1.04 27.20
C ILE A 678 -44.61 -2.40 26.58
N VAL A 679 -43.65 -2.89 25.79
CA VAL A 679 -43.77 -4.19 25.12
C VAL A 679 -43.37 -5.28 26.11
N LEU A 680 -44.32 -6.14 26.46
CA LEU A 680 -44.12 -7.23 27.41
C LEU A 680 -43.84 -8.53 26.66
N GLU A 681 -42.89 -9.33 27.17
CA GLU A 681 -42.69 -10.69 26.67
C GLU A 681 -43.91 -11.55 27.01
N ARG A 682 -44.23 -12.46 26.09
CA ARG A 682 -45.40 -13.33 26.23
C ARG A 682 -45.20 -14.27 27.42
N ILE A 683 -45.98 -14.08 28.47
CA ILE A 683 -46.30 -15.21 29.35
C ILE A 683 -47.48 -15.92 28.71
N ASP A 684 -47.27 -17.17 28.30
CA ASP A 684 -48.34 -18.04 27.81
C ASP A 684 -49.46 -18.07 28.86
N ILE A 685 -50.70 -17.76 28.47
CA ILE A 685 -51.87 -17.83 29.37
C ILE A 685 -51.97 -19.23 30.00
N LYS A 686 -51.56 -20.28 29.28
CA LYS A 686 -51.49 -21.66 29.80
C LYS A 686 -50.30 -21.87 30.75
N GLY A 687 -49.15 -21.24 30.49
CA GLY A 687 -47.98 -21.24 31.37
C GLY A 687 -48.23 -20.47 32.68
N LEU A 688 -48.95 -19.35 32.61
CA LEU A 688 -49.36 -18.54 33.76
C LEU A 688 -50.30 -19.32 34.70
N ALA A 689 -51.27 -20.05 34.12
CA ALA A 689 -52.14 -20.94 34.88
C ALA A 689 -51.37 -22.10 35.52
N ALA A 690 -50.35 -22.64 34.83
CA ALA A 690 -49.49 -23.70 35.36
C ALA A 690 -48.56 -23.21 36.49
N GLU A 691 -47.97 -22.02 36.38
CA GLU A 691 -47.12 -21.43 37.43
C GLU A 691 -47.93 -20.97 38.66
N GLN A 692 -49.15 -20.44 38.46
CA GLN A 692 -50.08 -20.19 39.58
C GLN A 692 -50.51 -21.50 40.26
N ALA A 693 -50.71 -22.58 39.51
CA ALA A 693 -51.02 -23.89 40.08
C ALA A 693 -49.81 -24.49 40.84
N LEU A 694 -48.60 -24.37 40.29
CA LEU A 694 -47.34 -24.83 40.89
C LEU A 694 -46.98 -24.04 42.16
N SER A 695 -47.13 -22.71 42.15
CA SER A 695 -46.87 -21.86 43.32
C SER A 695 -47.90 -22.03 44.46
N ARG A 696 -49.06 -22.64 44.17
CA ARG A 696 -50.06 -23.07 45.14
C ARG A 696 -49.95 -24.55 45.51
N SER A 697 -49.01 -25.29 44.91
CA SER A 697 -48.82 -26.72 45.20
C SER A 697 -48.17 -26.93 46.56
N PRO A 698 -48.42 -28.08 47.23
CA PRO A 698 -47.80 -28.41 48.51
C PRO A 698 -46.26 -28.58 48.44
N MET A 699 -45.67 -28.60 47.24
CA MET A 699 -44.22 -28.66 47.02
C MET A 699 -43.55 -27.27 47.02
N ALA A 700 -44.32 -26.18 47.00
CA ALA A 700 -43.80 -24.81 47.02
C ALA A 700 -43.32 -24.40 48.43
N ARG A 701 -42.22 -23.64 48.52
CA ARG A 701 -41.73 -23.09 49.80
C ARG A 701 -42.82 -22.21 50.43
N ARG A 702 -43.02 -22.28 51.76
CA ARG A 702 -43.93 -21.36 52.48
C ARG A 702 -43.54 -19.90 52.15
N GLY A 703 -44.48 -19.14 51.56
CA GLY A 703 -44.26 -17.76 51.11
C GLY A 703 -43.93 -17.57 49.63
N SER A 704 -43.85 -18.65 48.83
CA SER A 704 -43.59 -18.57 47.37
C SER A 704 -44.85 -18.56 46.49
N ALA A 705 -46.04 -18.42 47.11
CA ALA A 705 -47.28 -18.20 46.37
C ALA A 705 -47.23 -16.82 45.69
N ILE A 706 -47.33 -16.79 44.36
CA ILE A 706 -47.37 -15.55 43.60
C ILE A 706 -48.69 -14.84 43.96
N PRO A 707 -48.66 -13.65 44.59
CA PRO A 707 -49.88 -12.94 44.94
C PRO A 707 -50.63 -12.54 43.67
N GLY A 708 -51.97 -12.61 43.70
CA GLY A 708 -52.78 -12.15 42.56
C GLY A 708 -52.52 -10.66 42.29
N GLY A 709 -52.23 -10.31 41.03
CA GLY A 709 -51.96 -8.92 40.61
C GLY A 709 -50.49 -8.50 40.57
N LEU A 710 -49.53 -9.44 40.70
CA LEU A 710 -48.08 -9.15 40.71
C LEU A 710 -47.33 -9.53 39.41
N MET A 711 -48.06 -9.83 38.32
CA MET A 711 -47.48 -9.98 36.98
C MET A 711 -48.15 -9.00 36.02
N ASP A 712 -47.35 -8.21 35.32
CA ASP A 712 -47.83 -7.29 34.29
C ASP A 712 -48.40 -8.10 33.13
N VAL A 713 -49.72 -8.23 33.08
CA VAL A 713 -50.42 -8.72 31.89
C VAL A 713 -50.64 -7.52 30.98
N ALA A 714 -50.26 -7.66 29.71
CA ALA A 714 -50.51 -6.61 28.74
C ALA A 714 -52.02 -6.33 28.64
N ASP A 715 -52.39 -5.06 28.72
CA ASP A 715 -53.78 -4.61 28.55
C ASP A 715 -54.26 -4.87 27.10
N ILE A 716 -53.31 -4.94 26.16
CA ILE A 716 -53.56 -5.09 24.72
C ILE A 716 -52.74 -6.25 24.15
N MET A 717 -53.38 -7.08 23.32
CA MET A 717 -52.70 -8.10 22.53
C MET A 717 -52.88 -7.85 21.02
N ILE A 718 -51.79 -7.95 20.27
CA ILE A 718 -51.79 -7.77 18.82
C ILE A 718 -51.47 -9.08 18.13
N TYR A 719 -52.31 -9.43 17.16
CA TYR A 719 -52.10 -10.57 16.28
C TYR A 719 -51.97 -10.11 14.83
N GLY A 720 -51.16 -10.83 14.06
CA GLY A 720 -51.02 -10.59 12.63
C GLY A 720 -51.26 -11.86 11.82
N VAL A 721 -51.78 -11.69 10.61
CA VAL A 721 -51.84 -12.76 9.61
C VAL A 721 -51.21 -12.26 8.32
N VAL A 722 -50.15 -12.92 7.84
CA VAL A 722 -49.59 -12.65 6.52
C VAL A 722 -50.53 -13.23 5.47
N THR A 723 -51.21 -12.35 4.73
CA THR A 723 -52.23 -12.71 3.74
C THR A 723 -51.70 -12.72 2.31
N GLU A 724 -50.70 -11.90 2.01
CA GLU A 724 -49.99 -11.88 0.71
C GLU A 724 -48.47 -11.81 0.93
N PHE A 725 -47.71 -12.49 0.08
CA PHE A 725 -46.26 -12.51 0.11
C PHE A 725 -45.67 -12.84 -1.27
N GLU A 726 -45.58 -11.87 -2.17
CA GLU A 726 -45.10 -12.08 -3.54
C GLU A 726 -43.72 -11.44 -3.72
N ALA A 727 -42.70 -12.30 -3.77
CA ALA A 727 -41.31 -11.87 -3.70
C ALA A 727 -40.80 -11.17 -4.96
N GLU A 728 -41.35 -11.45 -6.15
CA GLU A 728 -40.77 -10.97 -7.41
C GLU A 728 -41.79 -10.87 -8.57
N ALA A 729 -41.97 -9.66 -9.11
CA ALA A 729 -42.34 -9.47 -10.52
C ALA A 729 -41.14 -8.88 -11.27
N SER A 730 -40.68 -9.55 -12.33
CA SER A 730 -39.60 -9.05 -13.19
C SER A 730 -40.09 -7.86 -14.01
N GLY A 731 -39.65 -6.65 -13.66
CA GLY A 731 -39.83 -5.48 -14.51
C GLY A 731 -39.01 -5.58 -15.80
N SER A 732 -39.55 -5.04 -16.89
CA SER A 732 -38.87 -4.94 -18.19
C SER A 732 -37.59 -4.10 -18.07
N GLY A 733 -36.43 -4.74 -18.29
CA GLY A 733 -35.12 -4.09 -18.29
C GLY A 733 -34.52 -4.00 -19.68
N MET A 734 -33.85 -2.88 -19.99
CA MET A 734 -33.13 -2.67 -21.25
C MET A 734 -31.72 -3.25 -21.12
N MET A 735 -31.36 -4.19 -21.99
CA MET A 735 -30.02 -4.76 -22.09
C MET A 735 -29.27 -4.07 -23.23
N MET A 736 -28.21 -3.32 -22.93
CA MET A 736 -27.26 -2.85 -23.94
C MET A 736 -26.02 -3.75 -23.95
N GLY A 737 -25.82 -4.46 -25.06
CA GLY A 737 -24.60 -5.21 -25.34
C GLY A 737 -23.69 -4.45 -26.31
N MET A 738 -22.39 -4.38 -26.01
CA MET A 738 -21.38 -3.94 -26.98
C MET A 738 -20.84 -5.15 -27.75
N PRO A 739 -20.90 -5.20 -29.09
CA PRO A 739 -20.62 -6.42 -29.87
C PRO A 739 -19.18 -6.97 -29.77
N GLN A 740 -18.25 -6.27 -29.12
CA GLN A 740 -16.85 -6.70 -28.98
C GLN A 740 -16.32 -6.69 -27.53
N VAL A 741 -17.19 -6.52 -26.54
CA VAL A 741 -16.77 -6.54 -25.12
C VAL A 741 -17.77 -7.40 -24.34
N PRO A 742 -17.33 -8.42 -23.56
CA PRO A 742 -18.23 -9.41 -22.94
C PRO A 742 -18.97 -8.88 -21.70
N PHE A 743 -19.29 -7.58 -21.67
CA PHE A 743 -20.02 -6.94 -20.57
C PHE A 743 -21.36 -6.43 -21.07
N SER A 744 -22.41 -6.77 -20.34
CA SER A 744 -23.76 -6.23 -20.53
C SER A 744 -24.09 -5.31 -19.36
N ILE A 745 -24.66 -4.14 -19.66
CA ILE A 745 -25.23 -3.25 -18.65
C ILE A 745 -26.75 -3.36 -18.77
N GLY A 746 -27.39 -3.80 -17.69
CA GLY A 746 -28.84 -3.88 -17.57
C GLY A 746 -29.33 -3.19 -16.31
N ALA A 747 -30.48 -2.52 -16.40
CA ALA A 747 -31.23 -2.08 -15.22
C ALA A 747 -32.48 -2.94 -15.12
N SER A 748 -32.64 -3.67 -14.02
CA SER A 748 -33.87 -4.40 -13.72
C SER A 748 -34.59 -3.72 -12.56
N GLN A 749 -35.84 -3.34 -12.78
CA GLN A 749 -36.73 -2.97 -11.69
C GLN A 749 -37.36 -4.25 -11.15
N LYS A 750 -37.11 -4.54 -9.88
CA LYS A 750 -37.76 -5.63 -9.15
C LYS A 750 -38.77 -5.04 -8.19
N GLU A 751 -39.99 -5.53 -8.30
CA GLU A 751 -41.11 -5.16 -7.44
C GLU A 751 -41.49 -6.34 -6.54
N ALA A 752 -41.75 -6.05 -5.26
CA ALA A 752 -42.24 -6.99 -4.27
C ALA A 752 -43.45 -6.43 -3.53
N HIS A 753 -44.39 -7.33 -3.21
CA HIS A 753 -45.64 -7.02 -2.53
C HIS A 753 -45.86 -7.96 -1.34
N MET A 754 -46.36 -7.41 -0.23
CA MET A 754 -46.90 -8.22 0.86
C MET A 754 -48.10 -7.52 1.50
N ALA A 755 -48.92 -8.28 2.20
CA ALA A 755 -49.96 -7.73 3.06
C ALA A 755 -50.04 -8.49 4.38
N ILE A 756 -50.25 -7.75 5.47
CA ILE A 756 -50.56 -8.31 6.78
C ILE A 756 -51.91 -7.79 7.28
N ASP A 757 -52.72 -8.68 7.81
CA ASP A 757 -53.96 -8.35 8.50
C ASP A 757 -53.64 -8.26 9.99
N ILE A 758 -53.76 -7.07 10.56
CA ILE A 758 -53.51 -6.82 11.98
C ILE A 758 -54.83 -6.79 12.72
N ARG A 759 -54.84 -7.42 13.91
CA ARG A 759 -55.93 -7.39 14.87
C ARG A 759 -55.39 -6.98 16.23
N VAL A 760 -55.98 -5.94 16.81
CA VAL A 760 -55.69 -5.45 18.15
C VAL A 760 -56.86 -5.84 19.04
N VAL A 761 -56.56 -6.50 20.16
CA VAL A 761 -57.56 -7.09 21.06
C VAL A 761 -57.31 -6.61 22.49
N ASP A 762 -58.36 -6.22 23.17
CA ASP A 762 -58.35 -5.99 24.61
C ASP A 762 -58.27 -7.34 25.34
N VAL A 763 -57.29 -7.51 26.22
CA VAL A 763 -57.02 -8.80 26.89
C VAL A 763 -58.06 -9.14 27.95
N GLY A 764 -58.62 -8.13 28.64
CA GLY A 764 -59.58 -8.35 29.73
C GLY A 764 -60.98 -8.73 29.26
N THR A 765 -61.40 -8.22 28.11
CA THR A 765 -62.76 -8.36 27.55
C THR A 765 -62.79 -9.21 26.28
N GLY A 766 -61.65 -9.45 25.63
CA GLY A 766 -61.57 -10.12 24.34
C GLY A 766 -62.11 -9.29 23.16
N ARG A 767 -62.44 -8.01 23.39
CA ARG A 767 -63.00 -7.12 22.37
C ARG A 767 -61.94 -6.73 21.34
N LEU A 768 -62.29 -6.78 20.05
CA LEU A 768 -61.47 -6.23 18.98
C LEU A 768 -61.49 -4.69 19.05
N LEU A 769 -60.31 -4.10 19.22
CA LEU A 769 -60.11 -2.65 19.26
C LEU A 769 -59.87 -2.08 17.86
N ALA A 770 -59.09 -2.79 17.04
CA ALA A 770 -58.74 -2.34 15.70
C ALA A 770 -58.44 -3.54 14.78
N VAL A 771 -58.87 -3.46 13.52
CA VAL A 771 -58.59 -4.46 12.48
C VAL A 771 -58.33 -3.76 11.16
N GLN A 772 -57.18 -4.04 10.54
CA GLN A 772 -56.84 -3.47 9.24
C GLN A 772 -55.91 -4.39 8.46
N ARG A 773 -56.16 -4.45 7.15
CA ARG A 773 -55.23 -5.01 6.18
C ARG A 773 -54.22 -3.95 5.75
N ILE A 774 -52.94 -4.28 5.85
CA ILE A 774 -51.83 -3.34 5.69
C ILE A 774 -50.93 -3.80 4.55
N PRO A 775 -50.91 -3.09 3.42
CA PRO A 775 -50.07 -3.44 2.28
C PRO A 775 -48.66 -2.85 2.42
N GLY A 776 -47.65 -3.70 2.20
CA GLY A 776 -46.25 -3.33 2.01
C GLY A 776 -45.86 -3.46 0.54
N ARG A 777 -45.18 -2.45 0.00
CA ARG A 777 -44.71 -2.45 -1.40
C ARG A 777 -43.32 -1.87 -1.48
N ALA A 778 -42.46 -2.48 -2.29
CA ALA A 778 -41.14 -1.93 -2.56
C ALA A 778 -40.70 -2.19 -4.01
N ILE A 779 -40.04 -1.20 -4.57
CA ILE A 779 -39.44 -1.24 -5.90
C ILE A 779 -37.94 -1.00 -5.72
N SER A 780 -37.12 -1.96 -6.13
CA SER A 780 -35.68 -1.80 -6.18
C SER A 780 -35.21 -1.75 -7.62
N THR A 781 -34.30 -0.81 -7.91
CA THR A 781 -33.64 -0.74 -9.21
C THR A 781 -32.26 -1.34 -9.04
N GLN A 782 -32.06 -2.58 -9.48
CA GLN A 782 -30.73 -3.20 -9.48
C GLN A 782 -30.08 -3.01 -10.85
N GLY A 783 -28.96 -2.28 -10.86
CA GLY A 783 -28.02 -2.31 -11.97
C GLY A 783 -27.31 -3.66 -11.96
N THR A 784 -27.52 -4.46 -13.02
CA THR A 784 -26.76 -5.69 -13.23
C THR A 784 -25.50 -5.36 -14.01
N PHE A 785 -24.36 -5.60 -13.39
CA PHE A 785 -23.05 -5.58 -14.03
C PHE A 785 -22.53 -7.01 -14.02
N GLY A 786 -22.42 -7.61 -15.20
CA GLY A 786 -22.08 -9.02 -15.32
C GLY A 786 -21.44 -9.37 -16.65
N THR A 787 -20.72 -10.49 -16.64
CA THR A 787 -20.12 -11.11 -17.82
C THR A 787 -20.83 -12.45 -18.05
N THR A 788 -20.87 -12.91 -19.30
CA THR A 788 -21.27 -14.28 -19.62
C THR A 788 -20.03 -15.13 -19.77
N ILE A 789 -19.93 -16.21 -19.00
CA ILE A 789 -18.83 -17.19 -19.11
C ILE A 789 -19.32 -18.31 -20.04
N PRO A 790 -18.65 -18.55 -21.18
CA PRO A 790 -18.98 -19.69 -22.03
C PRO A 790 -18.50 -20.99 -21.37
N VAL A 791 -19.41 -21.94 -21.16
CA VAL A 791 -19.09 -23.30 -20.69
C VAL A 791 -19.68 -24.28 -21.71
N GLY A 792 -18.87 -24.69 -22.69
CA GLY A 792 -19.34 -25.48 -23.83
C GLY A 792 -20.37 -24.72 -24.67
N ASN A 793 -21.49 -25.38 -25.04
CA ASN A 793 -22.58 -24.77 -25.83
C ASN A 793 -23.58 -23.94 -24.98
N PHE A 794 -23.30 -23.70 -23.69
CA PHE A 794 -24.16 -22.91 -22.81
C PHE A 794 -23.41 -21.67 -22.29
N SER A 795 -24.11 -20.53 -22.24
CA SER A 795 -23.62 -19.31 -21.59
C SER A 795 -24.22 -19.20 -20.19
N MET A 796 -23.38 -19.15 -19.14
CA MET A 796 -23.84 -18.86 -17.77
C MET A 796 -23.58 -17.39 -17.42
N PRO A 797 -24.58 -16.66 -16.88
CA PRO A 797 -24.36 -15.30 -16.38
C PRO A 797 -23.62 -15.33 -15.04
N ALA A 798 -22.54 -14.56 -14.93
CA ALA A 798 -21.84 -14.29 -13.66
C ALA A 798 -22.14 -12.84 -13.25
N SER A 799 -23.12 -12.63 -12.37
CA SER A 799 -23.47 -11.33 -11.81
C SER A 799 -23.04 -11.22 -10.35
N PHE A 800 -22.34 -10.13 -10.00
CA PHE A 800 -22.09 -9.77 -8.60
C PHE A 800 -23.27 -8.96 -8.04
N SER A 801 -24.23 -9.61 -7.39
CA SER A 801 -25.20 -8.92 -6.53
C SER A 801 -24.63 -8.86 -5.09
N MET A 802 -24.08 -7.70 -4.70
CA MET A 802 -23.65 -7.44 -3.32
C MET A 802 -24.86 -7.28 -2.37
N PHE A 803 -24.68 -7.74 -1.12
CA PHE A 803 -25.69 -7.98 -0.08
C PHE A 803 -26.31 -6.74 0.61
N ARG A 804 -27.56 -6.93 1.07
CA ARG A 804 -28.50 -6.10 1.89
C ARG A 804 -29.50 -5.21 1.14
N ASN A 805 -30.77 -5.26 1.57
CA ASN A 805 -31.96 -4.58 1.04
C ASN A 805 -32.58 -5.24 -0.20
N THR A 806 -33.00 -6.50 -0.08
CA THR A 806 -33.88 -7.09 -1.11
C THR A 806 -35.19 -6.27 -1.20
N PRO A 807 -35.86 -6.21 -2.37
CA PRO A 807 -37.18 -5.60 -2.49
C PRO A 807 -38.15 -6.15 -1.43
N MET A 808 -38.10 -7.46 -1.17
CA MET A 808 -38.94 -8.08 -0.14
C MET A 808 -38.60 -7.61 1.28
N GLU A 809 -37.31 -7.49 1.65
CA GLU A 809 -36.92 -6.88 2.94
C GLU A 809 -37.45 -5.45 3.10
N GLN A 810 -37.46 -4.67 2.01
CA GLN A 810 -38.00 -3.31 2.01
C GLN A 810 -39.52 -3.31 2.13
N ALA A 811 -40.23 -4.20 1.43
CA ALA A 811 -41.67 -4.36 1.53
C ALA A 811 -42.09 -4.78 2.95
N ILE A 812 -41.34 -5.68 3.59
CA ILE A 812 -41.51 -6.08 4.99
C ILE A 812 -41.37 -4.89 5.93
N ARG A 813 -40.31 -4.08 5.78
CA ARG A 813 -40.10 -2.87 6.60
C ARG A 813 -41.21 -1.84 6.41
N ASP A 814 -41.64 -1.61 5.17
CA ASP A 814 -42.75 -0.70 4.85
C ASP A 814 -44.05 -1.18 5.52
N CYS A 815 -44.32 -2.49 5.47
CA CYS A 815 -45.47 -3.12 6.11
C CYS A 815 -45.45 -2.94 7.64
N VAL A 816 -44.32 -3.27 8.28
CA VAL A 816 -44.12 -3.10 9.74
C VAL A 816 -44.31 -1.64 10.15
N LYS A 817 -43.76 -0.68 9.38
CA LYS A 817 -43.89 0.74 9.68
C LYS A 817 -45.34 1.22 9.61
N LYS A 818 -46.08 0.88 8.54
CA LYS A 818 -47.51 1.21 8.38
C LYS A 818 -48.37 0.57 9.46
N ALA A 819 -48.02 -0.65 9.85
CA ALA A 819 -48.65 -1.38 10.93
C ALA A 819 -48.48 -0.70 12.29
N THR A 820 -47.27 -0.28 12.63
CA THR A 820 -47.01 0.41 13.89
C THR A 820 -47.77 1.72 13.92
N TYR A 821 -47.79 2.45 12.79
CA TYR A 821 -48.59 3.66 12.64
C TYR A 821 -50.09 3.41 12.88
N TYR A 822 -50.65 2.38 12.26
CA TYR A 822 -52.07 2.05 12.41
C TYR A 822 -52.40 1.73 13.88
N VAL A 823 -51.61 0.89 14.53
CA VAL A 823 -51.83 0.47 15.92
C VAL A 823 -51.79 1.66 16.88
N VAL A 824 -50.77 2.53 16.78
CA VAL A 824 -50.65 3.69 17.68
C VAL A 824 -51.90 4.58 17.60
N ASN A 825 -52.42 4.82 16.39
CA ASN A 825 -53.51 5.77 16.18
C ASN A 825 -54.92 5.18 16.38
N ASN A 826 -55.08 3.87 16.56
CA ASN A 826 -56.41 3.23 16.67
C ASN A 826 -56.68 2.57 18.04
N ILE A 827 -55.74 2.68 19.00
CA ILE A 827 -55.99 2.26 20.38
C ILE A 827 -56.62 3.43 21.15
N PRO A 828 -57.75 3.21 21.87
CA PRO A 828 -58.41 4.23 22.68
C PRO A 828 -57.48 4.85 23.74
N GLU A 829 -57.73 6.10 24.11
CA GLU A 829 -56.86 6.84 25.05
C GLU A 829 -56.83 6.20 26.45
N ASP A 830 -57.92 5.57 26.88
CA ASP A 830 -58.06 4.93 28.20
C ASP A 830 -57.03 3.83 28.49
N TYR A 831 -56.35 3.30 27.45
CA TYR A 831 -55.28 2.30 27.60
C TYR A 831 -53.92 2.92 27.90
N PHE A 832 -53.75 4.24 27.76
CA PHE A 832 -52.50 4.94 27.99
C PHE A 832 -52.52 5.56 29.37
N SER A 833 -51.78 4.97 30.29
CA SER A 833 -51.72 5.40 31.70
C SER A 833 -50.28 5.64 32.16
N HIS A 834 -50.10 6.41 33.24
CA HIS A 834 -48.87 6.40 34.02
C HIS A 834 -48.86 5.13 34.88
N LYS A 835 -48.68 3.95 34.27
CA LYS A 835 -48.39 2.72 35.02
C LYS A 835 -46.90 2.59 35.24
#